data_AF-A0A0F9ME73-F1
#
_entry.id   AF-A0A0F9ME73-F1
#
_cell.length_a   1.000
_cell.length_b   1.000
_cell.length_c   1.000
_cell.angle_alpha   90.00
_cell.angle_beta   90.00
_cell.angle_gamma   90.00
#
_symmetry.space_group_name_H-M   'P 1'
#
loop_
_entity.id
_entity.type
_entity.pdbx_description
1 polymer ?
#
loop_
_entity_poly.entity_id
_entity_poly.type
_entity_poly.pdbx_seq_one_letter_code
_entity_poly.pdbx_strand_id
1 'polypeptide(L)'
;MYNPIEGGSVETIYGIDCWAPPPPPNEEIANYHLPKAEQIWKRNELPEYSPRDIDLWTGTYYQQKETLDWDGARREEIAKQTGEDIWDLDRYGNPKRIEGIRADLNYVSIPLANFRNKELDRCDPWDGGYWIFINGKATWITPFHYFYLNWWEINIGYPEYRDLDRMIFYLWQWVFENSLCYGFMEVAKRGGGKTYRALAIQYLRTIYGRNILSGIQSKTDDDSRDMFQLKLVECYKNLPDFLVPINDNPTDPKSQLRFFAPSKRGKSSMFHRLMQRKAIRSTINFKNAQPKAYDGQTVNGVFIRDEEGKTVKAVCDVAYRHRVTRNCVFRDGKMFGKIYSTTTVDKMDKGGEQFKVIWDGSNQRKVAEGLDPADTTTGMIRVFFPAYLTEYFDIYGQPESIKARSRQQKERDKLVNDPSGLMSEILQFPWNERELFMSSGATCQYDLNTLRLREQIVLDPDFNKVRIGDFYWENGVFGGVARWKDNPDNGKWEIAYLFEEKKDSNQFHVEHDSLGNPVFTPLNEYKFAGGFDPTKTSKQVDKRRSAAAGVISMKADMWRPHISPTWIADYVSYPIDPEQAWMDFLIGLFYYGCPFLPENNLGIPSKIRELGAGAFVMNRPENTFTTNNRSQDTPGMPSNEATNDYMIKRKQTHVVKYGKLMVLPRVIRNSIEFDPEFRTKYDVEVASQLSLVATERPVPPPPIEVHATELFPAWDNSGVFGKIV
;
A
#
# COMPACT_ATOMS: atom_id res chain seq x y z
N MET A 1 24.14 0.46 11.79
CA MET A 1 23.64 0.60 10.41
C MET A 1 22.96 1.93 10.08
N TYR A 2 22.46 2.73 11.03
CA TYR A 2 21.90 4.06 10.76
C TYR A 2 22.98 5.12 10.48
N ASN A 3 23.97 5.23 11.36
CA ASN A 3 25.05 6.21 11.23
C ASN A 3 26.21 5.67 10.38
N PRO A 4 26.96 6.54 9.67
CA PRO A 4 28.21 6.17 9.03
C PRO A 4 29.21 5.59 10.04
N ILE A 5 29.91 4.53 9.62
CA ILE A 5 30.91 3.82 10.42
C ILE A 5 32.26 3.95 9.71
N GLU A 6 33.27 4.43 10.41
CA GLU A 6 34.63 4.56 9.86
C GLU A 6 35.16 3.19 9.41
N GLY A 7 35.65 3.11 8.17
CA GLY A 7 36.11 1.86 7.54
C GLY A 7 34.99 0.88 7.16
N GLY A 8 33.73 1.19 7.47
CA GLY A 8 32.56 0.39 7.12
C GLY A 8 32.15 0.51 5.66
N SER A 9 31.36 -0.45 5.18
CA SER A 9 30.78 -0.42 3.83
C SER A 9 29.35 0.09 3.86
N VAL A 10 28.94 0.83 2.83
CA VAL A 10 27.56 1.29 2.65
C VAL A 10 26.84 0.49 1.58
N GLU A 11 25.60 0.13 1.85
CA GLU A 11 24.68 -0.48 0.88
C GLU A 11 23.36 0.30 0.86
N THR A 12 23.01 0.86 -0.29
CA THR A 12 21.76 1.59 -0.47
C THR A 12 20.62 0.63 -0.79
N ILE A 13 19.71 0.45 0.17
CA ILE A 13 18.57 -0.45 0.09
C ILE A 13 17.29 0.39 0.08
N TYR A 14 16.51 0.32 -0.99
CA TYR A 14 15.24 1.06 -1.10
C TYR A 14 15.35 2.59 -0.95
N GLY A 15 16.53 3.16 -1.22
CA GLY A 15 16.82 4.60 -1.03
C GLY A 15 17.27 4.95 0.39
N ILE A 16 17.65 3.95 1.19
CA ILE A 16 18.20 4.12 2.53
C ILE A 16 19.63 3.57 2.54
N ASP A 17 20.57 4.37 3.00
CA ASP A 17 21.96 3.95 3.16
C ASP A 17 22.13 3.17 4.47
N CYS A 18 22.43 1.88 4.33
CA CYS A 18 22.71 0.99 5.46
C CYS A 18 24.21 0.79 5.60
N TRP A 19 24.77 1.22 6.72
CA TRP A 19 26.20 1.15 7.01
C TRP A 19 26.56 -0.13 7.77
N ALA A 20 27.29 -1.04 7.12
CA ALA A 20 27.86 -2.21 7.77
C ALA A 20 29.21 -1.89 8.43
N PRO A 21 29.58 -2.59 9.51
CA PRO A 21 30.88 -2.40 10.15
C PRO A 21 32.04 -2.70 9.18
N PRO A 22 33.29 -2.32 9.49
CA PRO A 22 34.45 -2.80 8.77
C PRO A 22 34.60 -4.33 8.95
N PRO A 23 34.98 -5.08 7.90
CA PRO A 23 35.33 -6.48 8.06
C PRO A 23 36.63 -6.62 8.88
N PRO A 24 36.74 -7.65 9.74
CA PRO A 24 38.02 -8.02 10.36
C PRO A 24 38.98 -8.55 9.27
N PRO A 25 40.26 -8.83 9.61
CA PRO A 25 41.17 -9.51 8.69
C PRO A 25 40.51 -10.75 8.08
N ASN A 26 40.70 -10.96 6.77
CA ASN A 26 40.00 -12.04 6.04
C ASN A 26 40.16 -13.41 6.70
N GLU A 27 41.32 -13.69 7.30
CA GLU A 27 41.65 -14.93 8.01
C GLU A 27 40.75 -15.22 9.21
N GLU A 28 40.15 -14.18 9.81
CA GLU A 28 39.22 -14.27 10.93
C GLU A 28 37.75 -14.41 10.47
N ILE A 29 37.46 -14.17 9.18
CA ILE A 29 36.12 -14.26 8.62
C ILE A 29 35.76 -15.72 8.34
N ALA A 30 34.57 -16.13 8.74
CA ALA A 30 34.09 -17.48 8.49
C ALA A 30 34.10 -17.83 7.00
N ASN A 31 34.40 -19.09 6.68
CA ASN A 31 34.53 -19.64 5.32
C ASN A 31 35.68 -19.08 4.46
N TYR A 32 36.53 -18.17 4.94
CA TYR A 32 37.64 -17.63 4.14
C TYR A 32 38.57 -18.71 3.57
N HIS A 33 38.90 -19.72 4.38
CA HIS A 33 39.79 -20.82 4.02
C HIS A 33 39.16 -21.83 3.05
N LEU A 34 37.85 -21.77 2.81
CA LEU A 34 37.16 -22.69 1.92
C LEU A 34 37.28 -22.24 0.46
N PRO A 35 37.28 -23.17 -0.51
CA PRO A 35 37.14 -22.84 -1.92
C PRO A 35 35.88 -22.01 -2.16
N LYS A 36 35.93 -21.07 -3.12
CA LYS A 36 34.81 -20.15 -3.42
C LYS A 36 33.46 -20.87 -3.62
N ALA A 37 33.49 -22.07 -4.21
CA ALA A 37 32.30 -22.89 -4.44
C ALA A 37 31.63 -23.41 -3.15
N GLU A 38 32.38 -23.51 -2.07
CA GLU A 38 31.93 -24.00 -0.75
C GLU A 38 31.71 -22.86 0.25
N GLN A 39 31.98 -21.62 -0.15
CA GLN A 39 31.68 -20.41 0.62
C GLN A 39 30.18 -20.13 0.57
N ILE A 40 29.42 -20.96 1.29
CA ILE A 40 27.96 -20.89 1.46
C ILE A 40 27.62 -20.80 2.95
N TRP A 41 26.43 -20.29 3.26
CA TRP A 41 25.95 -20.30 4.64
C TRP A 41 25.80 -21.74 5.15
N LYS A 42 26.35 -22.00 6.33
CA LYS A 42 26.11 -23.22 7.10
C LYS A 42 25.74 -22.82 8.52
N ARG A 43 24.66 -23.41 9.02
CA ARG A 43 24.19 -23.19 10.39
C ARG A 43 25.25 -23.67 11.38
N ASN A 44 25.41 -22.92 12.47
CA ASN A 44 26.16 -23.38 13.64
C ASN A 44 25.28 -24.35 14.44
N GLU A 45 25.70 -25.60 14.52
CA GLU A 45 24.99 -26.62 15.30
C GLU A 45 25.41 -26.59 16.77
N LEU A 46 24.57 -27.17 17.62
CA LEU A 46 24.94 -27.39 19.01
C LEU A 46 26.14 -28.34 19.06
N PRO A 47 27.21 -28.00 19.80
CA PRO A 47 28.41 -28.81 19.84
C PRO A 47 28.18 -30.10 20.62
N GLU A 48 28.89 -31.14 20.21
CA GLU A 48 29.10 -32.33 21.02
C GLU A 48 30.39 -32.19 21.84
N TYR A 49 30.38 -32.72 23.05
CA TYR A 49 31.50 -32.65 23.98
C TYR A 49 32.06 -34.02 24.28
N SER A 50 33.37 -34.13 24.47
CA SER A 50 33.93 -35.36 25.03
C SER A 50 33.51 -35.48 26.51
N PRO A 51 33.15 -36.68 26.99
CA PRO A 51 32.96 -36.91 28.43
C PRO A 51 34.18 -36.64 29.30
N ARG A 52 35.38 -36.45 28.70
CA ARG A 52 36.61 -36.05 29.40
C ARG A 52 36.70 -34.54 29.63
N ASP A 53 36.01 -33.75 28.82
CA ASP A 53 36.03 -32.28 28.87
C ASP A 53 34.92 -31.73 29.78
N ILE A 54 34.02 -32.59 30.26
CA ILE A 54 32.89 -32.27 31.12
C ILE A 54 33.00 -33.05 32.42
N ASP A 55 32.87 -32.36 33.55
CA ASP A 55 32.76 -33.03 34.85
C ASP A 55 31.45 -33.82 34.94
N LEU A 56 31.55 -35.13 35.12
CA LEU A 56 30.40 -36.04 35.23
C LEU A 56 30.02 -36.26 36.69
N TRP A 57 28.75 -35.98 36.99
CA TRP A 57 28.15 -36.01 38.32
C TRP A 57 27.03 -37.04 38.39
N THR A 58 26.27 -37.24 37.30
CA THR A 58 25.25 -38.29 37.23
C THR A 58 25.91 -39.65 36.95
N GLY A 59 25.48 -40.70 37.67
CA GLY A 59 26.19 -41.99 37.73
C GLY A 59 26.45 -42.62 36.36
N THR A 60 27.74 -42.62 35.95
CA THR A 60 28.47 -43.40 34.93
C THR A 60 27.78 -43.88 33.64
N TYR A 61 26.59 -43.40 33.27
CA TYR A 61 25.89 -43.79 32.04
C TYR A 61 26.68 -43.36 30.78
N TYR A 62 27.44 -42.27 30.89
CA TYR A 62 28.19 -41.68 29.79
C TYR A 62 29.64 -42.16 29.69
N GLN A 63 30.14 -42.93 30.66
CA GLN A 63 31.54 -43.41 30.63
C GLN A 63 31.84 -44.33 29.45
N GLN A 64 30.80 -44.91 28.82
CA GLN A 64 30.92 -45.74 27.62
C GLN A 64 30.58 -44.99 26.31
N LYS A 65 30.12 -43.73 26.37
CA LYS A 65 29.84 -42.95 25.16
C LYS A 65 31.10 -42.24 24.67
N GLU A 66 31.23 -42.11 23.35
CA GLU A 66 32.33 -41.36 22.74
C GLU A 66 32.12 -39.84 22.85
N THR A 67 30.87 -39.37 22.77
CA THR A 67 30.47 -37.97 22.89
C THR A 67 29.20 -37.79 23.74
N LEU A 68 29.06 -36.59 24.31
CA LEU A 68 27.87 -36.05 24.96
C LEU A 68 27.28 -34.96 24.07
N ASP A 69 25.98 -35.03 23.82
CA ASP A 69 25.23 -33.93 23.23
C ASP A 69 25.11 -32.74 24.20
N TRP A 70 24.64 -31.60 23.69
CA TRP A 70 24.44 -30.39 24.48
C TRP A 70 23.58 -30.65 25.71
N ASP A 71 22.46 -31.35 25.54
CA ASP A 71 21.54 -31.64 26.64
C ASP A 71 22.21 -32.51 27.70
N GLY A 72 22.95 -33.56 27.30
CA GLY A 72 23.68 -34.43 28.21
C GLY A 72 24.70 -33.64 29.03
N ALA A 73 25.49 -32.78 28.39
CA ALA A 73 26.43 -31.92 29.09
C ALA A 73 25.73 -30.88 29.98
N ARG A 74 24.56 -30.39 29.56
CA ARG A 74 23.73 -29.46 30.32
C ARG A 74 23.12 -30.10 31.56
N ARG A 75 22.70 -31.37 31.49
CA ARG A 75 22.26 -32.15 32.66
C ARG A 75 23.36 -32.20 33.71
N GLU A 76 24.60 -32.45 33.33
CA GLU A 76 25.72 -32.51 34.28
C GLU A 76 25.97 -31.15 34.95
N GLU A 77 25.89 -30.06 34.18
CA GLU A 77 25.95 -28.70 34.75
C GLU A 77 24.82 -28.47 35.77
N ILE A 78 23.59 -28.88 35.45
CA ILE A 78 22.43 -28.73 36.35
C ILE A 78 22.57 -29.63 37.58
N ALA A 79 23.00 -30.88 37.41
CA ALA A 79 23.23 -31.85 38.47
C ALA A 79 24.20 -31.30 39.52
N LYS A 80 25.26 -30.60 39.09
CA LYS A 80 26.18 -29.92 39.99
C LYS A 80 25.56 -28.68 40.65
N GLN A 81 24.77 -27.91 39.91
CA GLN A 81 24.10 -26.72 40.41
C GLN A 81 23.06 -27.01 41.50
N THR A 82 22.30 -28.10 41.34
CA THR A 82 21.17 -28.45 42.22
C THR A 82 21.51 -29.55 43.22
N GLY A 83 22.48 -30.42 42.92
CA GLY A 83 22.70 -31.68 43.63
C GLY A 83 21.64 -32.74 43.35
N GLU A 84 20.81 -32.53 42.33
CA GLU A 84 19.68 -33.37 41.94
C GLU A 84 19.75 -33.68 40.44
N ASP A 85 19.42 -34.91 40.07
CA ASP A 85 19.35 -35.32 38.68
C ASP A 85 17.95 -35.05 38.13
N ILE A 86 17.84 -34.07 37.23
CA ILE A 86 16.57 -33.65 36.64
C ILE A 86 15.94 -34.69 35.69
N TRP A 87 16.71 -35.70 35.27
CA TRP A 87 16.21 -36.76 34.38
C TRP A 87 15.98 -38.09 35.10
N ASP A 88 16.51 -38.27 36.32
CA ASP A 88 16.16 -39.40 37.17
C ASP A 88 15.10 -38.98 38.21
N LEU A 89 13.83 -39.28 37.92
CA LEU A 89 12.70 -38.87 38.73
C LEU A 89 12.28 -39.98 39.73
N ASP A 90 11.83 -39.58 40.91
CA ASP A 90 11.18 -40.47 41.87
C ASP A 90 9.76 -40.85 41.41
N ARG A 91 9.10 -41.74 42.18
CA ARG A 91 7.72 -42.18 41.89
C ARG A 91 6.66 -41.07 41.91
N TYR A 92 7.01 -39.87 42.38
CA TYR A 92 6.16 -38.69 42.45
C TYR A 92 6.53 -37.65 41.38
N GLY A 93 7.50 -37.94 40.51
CA GLY A 93 7.97 -37.04 39.46
C GLY A 93 8.96 -35.98 39.94
N ASN A 94 9.53 -36.10 41.15
CA ASN A 94 10.55 -35.17 41.63
C ASN A 94 11.96 -35.65 41.26
N PRO A 95 12.88 -34.75 40.89
CA PRO A 95 14.30 -35.07 40.69
C PRO A 95 14.91 -35.80 41.89
N LYS A 96 15.61 -36.90 41.65
CA LYS A 96 16.32 -37.63 42.71
C LYS A 96 17.60 -36.91 43.11
N ARG A 97 17.91 -36.93 44.40
CA ARG A 97 19.15 -36.38 44.93
C ARG A 97 20.33 -37.29 44.59
N ILE A 98 21.42 -36.70 44.11
CA ILE A 98 22.64 -37.44 43.81
C ILE A 98 23.47 -37.56 45.09
N GLU A 99 23.73 -38.79 45.53
CA GLU A 99 24.50 -39.04 46.74
C GLU A 99 25.94 -38.52 46.62
N GLY A 100 26.45 -37.90 47.70
CA GLY A 100 27.81 -37.35 47.75
C GLY A 100 28.03 -36.00 47.05
N ILE A 101 27.04 -35.47 46.32
CA ILE A 101 27.17 -34.19 45.62
C ILE A 101 26.58 -33.04 46.45
N ARG A 102 27.41 -32.03 46.71
CA ARG A 102 26.97 -30.75 47.27
C ARG A 102 26.62 -29.78 46.14
N ALA A 103 25.40 -29.25 46.19
CA ALA A 103 24.90 -28.24 45.26
C ALA A 103 25.77 -26.98 45.26
N ASP A 104 26.19 -26.55 44.07
CA ASP A 104 26.87 -25.28 43.84
C ASP A 104 26.17 -24.47 42.76
N LEU A 105 25.31 -23.54 43.19
CA LEU A 105 24.49 -22.69 42.33
C LEU A 105 25.28 -21.80 41.36
N ASN A 106 26.58 -21.60 41.61
CA ASN A 106 27.45 -20.78 40.76
C ASN A 106 28.32 -21.63 39.83
N TYR A 107 28.21 -22.96 39.89
CA TYR A 107 28.94 -23.83 38.99
C TYR A 107 28.50 -23.59 37.55
N VAL A 108 29.48 -23.43 36.67
CA VAL A 108 29.27 -23.32 35.23
C VAL A 108 30.34 -24.18 34.55
N SER A 109 29.91 -25.04 33.64
CA SER A 109 30.80 -25.81 32.78
C SER A 109 31.48 -24.85 31.79
N ILE A 110 32.81 -24.76 31.85
CA ILE A 110 33.60 -23.81 31.05
C ILE A 110 33.37 -24.03 29.53
N PRO A 111 33.40 -25.27 28.99
CA PRO A 111 33.11 -25.49 27.57
C PRO A 111 31.73 -24.99 27.15
N LEU A 112 30.69 -25.28 27.93
CA LEU A 112 29.32 -24.85 27.64
C LEU A 112 29.20 -23.33 27.76
N ALA A 113 29.83 -22.71 28.75
CA ALA A 113 29.84 -21.27 28.93
C ALA A 113 30.47 -20.56 27.73
N ASN A 114 31.61 -21.06 27.24
CA ASN A 114 32.33 -20.45 26.12
C ASN A 114 31.49 -20.47 24.85
N PHE A 115 30.87 -21.61 24.52
CA PHE A 115 29.97 -21.69 23.36
C PHE A 115 28.75 -20.77 23.54
N ARG A 116 28.10 -20.86 24.70
CA ARG A 116 26.91 -20.07 25.03
C ARG A 116 27.14 -18.57 24.90
N ASN A 117 28.18 -18.07 25.56
CA ASN A 117 28.49 -16.64 25.56
C ASN A 117 28.82 -16.16 24.15
N LYS A 118 29.60 -16.93 23.39
CA LYS A 118 29.92 -16.62 21.99
C LYS A 118 28.67 -16.50 21.11
N GLU A 119 27.71 -17.41 21.27
CA GLU A 119 26.45 -17.38 20.49
C GLU A 119 25.51 -16.25 20.94
N LEU A 120 25.45 -15.98 22.24
CA LEU A 120 24.73 -14.82 22.77
C LEU A 120 25.34 -13.51 22.26
N ASP A 121 26.65 -13.35 22.29
CA ASP A 121 27.34 -12.15 21.79
C ASP A 121 27.03 -11.92 20.30
N ARG A 122 27.01 -12.99 19.49
CA ARG A 122 26.61 -12.89 18.07
C ARG A 122 25.16 -12.48 17.86
N CYS A 123 24.28 -12.83 18.80
CA CYS A 123 22.85 -12.50 18.77
C CYS A 123 22.51 -11.17 19.45
N ASP A 124 23.47 -10.49 20.07
CA ASP A 124 23.23 -9.21 20.74
C ASP A 124 22.75 -8.14 19.73
N PRO A 125 21.52 -7.60 19.87
CA PRO A 125 20.97 -6.63 18.92
C PRO A 125 21.74 -5.32 18.73
N TRP A 126 22.59 -4.94 19.69
CA TRP A 126 23.31 -3.67 19.69
C TRP A 126 24.74 -3.83 19.14
N ASP A 127 25.48 -4.81 19.63
CA ASP A 127 26.92 -4.94 19.36
C ASP A 127 27.32 -6.25 18.66
N GLY A 128 26.36 -7.17 18.45
CA GLY A 128 26.61 -8.48 17.88
C GLY A 128 26.73 -8.51 16.35
N GLY A 129 26.51 -9.70 15.80
CA GLY A 129 26.53 -10.00 14.37
C GLY A 129 27.69 -10.91 13.96
N TYR A 130 27.79 -11.19 12.65
CA TYR A 130 28.67 -12.23 12.15
C TYR A 130 29.18 -11.95 10.74
N TRP A 131 30.49 -12.05 10.54
CA TRP A 131 31.13 -11.97 9.23
C TRP A 131 31.32 -13.36 8.61
N ILE A 132 30.92 -13.50 7.36
CA ILE A 132 31.07 -14.74 6.59
C ILE A 132 31.41 -14.46 5.12
N PHE A 133 32.28 -15.27 4.53
CA PHE A 133 32.48 -15.29 3.09
C PHE A 133 31.36 -16.07 2.40
N ILE A 134 30.68 -15.40 1.47
CA ILE A 134 29.69 -15.99 0.57
C ILE A 134 30.14 -15.69 -0.86
N ASN A 135 30.39 -16.74 -1.65
CA ASN A 135 30.82 -16.64 -3.04
C ASN A 135 31.98 -15.62 -3.27
N GLY A 136 33.01 -15.67 -2.41
CA GLY A 136 34.19 -14.79 -2.48
C GLY A 136 34.01 -13.38 -1.92
N LYS A 137 32.83 -13.04 -1.38
CA LYS A 137 32.53 -11.74 -0.79
C LYS A 137 32.35 -11.84 0.72
N ALA A 138 33.13 -11.07 1.48
CA ALA A 138 32.89 -10.85 2.90
C ALA A 138 31.52 -10.18 3.08
N THR A 139 30.63 -10.84 3.78
CA THR A 139 29.23 -10.46 3.94
C THR A 139 28.92 -10.37 5.42
N TRP A 140 28.40 -9.22 5.85
CA TRP A 140 27.99 -9.00 7.22
C TRP A 140 26.56 -9.52 7.45
N ILE A 141 26.36 -10.28 8.52
CA ILE A 141 25.07 -10.77 8.96
C ILE A 141 24.75 -10.05 10.27
N THR A 142 23.69 -9.25 10.27
CA THR A 142 23.22 -8.54 11.48
C THR A 142 22.83 -9.53 12.58
N PRO A 143 22.84 -9.14 13.87
CA PRO A 143 22.42 -10.01 14.98
C PRO A 143 21.04 -10.65 14.77
N PHE A 144 20.06 -9.86 14.31
CA PHE A 144 18.71 -10.35 14.02
C PHE A 144 18.69 -11.42 12.92
N HIS A 145 19.46 -11.22 11.86
CA HIS A 145 19.56 -12.19 10.76
C HIS A 145 20.30 -13.46 11.20
N TYR A 146 21.37 -13.31 11.99
CA TYR A 146 22.14 -14.43 12.52
C TYR A 146 21.27 -15.32 13.41
N PHE A 147 20.49 -14.70 14.32
CA PHE A 147 19.52 -15.40 15.14
C PHE A 147 18.45 -16.12 14.31
N TYR A 148 17.90 -15.45 13.29
CA TYR A 148 16.92 -16.03 12.39
C TYR A 148 17.43 -17.25 11.63
N LEU A 149 18.67 -17.21 11.13
CA LEU A 149 19.26 -18.33 10.39
C LEU A 149 19.71 -19.48 11.30
N ASN A 150 20.28 -19.19 12.47
CA ASN A 150 20.87 -20.23 13.32
C ASN A 150 19.91 -20.88 14.28
N TRP A 151 18.99 -20.10 14.86
CA TRP A 151 18.25 -20.52 16.04
C TRP A 151 16.73 -20.48 15.86
N TRP A 152 16.23 -19.80 14.83
CA TRP A 152 14.79 -19.63 14.62
C TRP A 152 14.22 -20.69 13.68
N GLU A 153 13.90 -21.87 14.21
CA GLU A 153 13.29 -22.94 13.43
C GLU A 153 11.85 -22.58 13.03
N ILE A 154 11.59 -22.54 11.72
CA ILE A 154 10.26 -22.28 11.16
C ILE A 154 9.55 -23.60 10.82
N ASN A 155 8.29 -23.55 10.40
CA ASN A 155 7.48 -24.74 10.09
C ASN A 155 8.01 -25.65 8.95
N ILE A 156 9.09 -25.26 8.29
CA ILE A 156 9.75 -26.01 7.22
C ILE A 156 11.23 -26.32 7.56
N GLY A 157 11.61 -26.22 8.84
CA GLY A 157 12.98 -26.35 9.32
C GLY A 157 13.67 -24.99 9.49
N TYR A 158 15.01 -24.98 9.46
CA TYR A 158 15.79 -23.75 9.62
C TYR A 158 15.82 -22.94 8.33
N PRO A 159 15.71 -21.60 8.37
CA PRO A 159 15.79 -20.76 7.18
C PRO A 159 17.17 -20.87 6.50
N GLU A 160 17.15 -20.95 5.17
CA GLU A 160 18.35 -20.83 4.35
C GLU A 160 18.73 -19.36 4.15
N TYR A 161 20.03 -19.09 3.94
CA TYR A 161 20.49 -17.75 3.62
C TYR A 161 19.92 -17.27 2.29
N ARG A 162 19.33 -16.07 2.30
CA ARG A 162 18.85 -15.36 1.12
C ARG A 162 19.33 -13.93 1.20
N ASP A 163 19.95 -13.43 0.14
CA ASP A 163 20.50 -12.07 0.14
C ASP A 163 19.38 -11.02 0.30
N LEU A 164 18.20 -11.30 -0.23
CA LEU A 164 17.03 -10.45 -0.05
C LEU A 164 16.58 -10.36 1.42
N ASP A 165 16.66 -11.47 2.16
CA ASP A 165 16.35 -11.46 3.59
C ASP A 165 17.43 -10.67 4.35
N ARG A 166 18.71 -10.80 3.97
CA ARG A 166 19.80 -9.94 4.50
C ARG A 166 19.48 -8.46 4.32
N MET A 167 19.02 -8.05 3.14
CA MET A 167 18.64 -6.67 2.87
C MET A 167 17.49 -6.19 3.79
N ILE A 168 16.48 -7.03 4.03
CA ILE A 168 15.38 -6.73 4.97
C ILE A 168 15.91 -6.58 6.41
N PHE A 169 16.82 -7.46 6.85
CA PHE A 169 17.41 -7.36 8.18
C PHE A 169 18.33 -6.14 8.34
N TYR A 170 19.01 -5.70 7.28
CA TYR A 170 19.77 -4.44 7.28
C TYR A 170 18.85 -3.23 7.48
N LEU A 171 17.74 -3.20 6.73
CA LEU A 171 16.71 -2.18 6.91
C LEU A 171 16.12 -2.21 8.33
N TRP A 172 15.89 -3.40 8.89
CA TRP A 172 15.44 -3.52 10.27
C TRP A 172 16.47 -2.98 11.27
N GLN A 173 17.75 -3.31 11.11
CA GLN A 173 18.82 -2.82 11.97
C GLN A 173 18.93 -1.28 11.89
N TRP A 174 18.78 -0.71 10.69
CA TRP A 174 18.68 0.74 10.49
C TRP A 174 17.49 1.34 11.25
N VAL A 175 16.30 0.74 11.14
CA VAL A 175 15.08 1.18 11.86
C VAL A 175 15.25 1.06 13.37
N PHE A 176 15.90 -0.01 13.83
CA PHE A 176 16.14 -0.28 15.24
C PHE A 176 17.02 0.81 15.87
N GLU A 177 18.09 1.21 15.18
CA GLU A 177 19.03 2.23 15.65
C GLU A 177 18.53 3.67 15.47
N ASN A 178 17.76 3.96 14.41
CA ASN A 178 17.26 5.30 14.15
C ASN A 178 16.16 5.70 15.15
N SER A 179 16.44 6.64 16.06
CA SER A 179 15.48 7.08 17.08
C SER A 179 14.24 7.83 16.55
N LEU A 180 14.30 8.37 15.32
CA LEU A 180 13.20 9.10 14.67
C LEU A 180 12.22 8.16 13.95
N CYS A 181 12.71 7.00 13.50
CA CYS A 181 11.90 6.05 12.76
C CYS A 181 10.98 5.24 13.70
N TYR A 182 9.68 5.23 13.42
CA TYR A 182 8.74 4.42 14.18
C TYR A 182 8.81 2.94 13.80
N GLY A 183 9.28 2.62 12.59
CA GLY A 183 9.16 1.26 12.06
C GLY A 183 9.18 1.19 10.54
N PHE A 184 8.94 -0.01 10.00
CA PHE A 184 8.69 -0.17 8.56
C PHE A 184 7.49 -1.03 8.21
N MET A 185 7.04 -0.87 6.97
CA MET A 185 5.97 -1.65 6.35
C MET A 185 6.52 -2.52 5.24
N GLU A 186 6.36 -3.83 5.39
CA GLU A 186 6.76 -4.83 4.41
C GLU A 186 5.53 -5.33 3.64
N VAL A 187 5.51 -5.09 2.33
CA VAL A 187 4.59 -5.77 1.41
C VAL A 187 5.36 -6.85 0.69
N ALA A 188 4.92 -8.10 0.80
CA ALA A 188 5.59 -9.25 0.20
C ALA A 188 4.61 -10.24 -0.42
N LYS A 189 5.11 -11.09 -1.33
CA LYS A 189 4.32 -12.22 -1.85
C LYS A 189 3.94 -13.20 -0.75
N ARG A 190 2.88 -13.97 -0.98
CA ARG A 190 2.51 -15.07 -0.08
C ARG A 190 3.62 -16.12 -0.02
N GLY A 191 3.85 -16.67 1.17
CA GLY A 191 4.91 -17.66 1.40
C GLY A 191 6.32 -17.10 1.49
N GLY A 192 6.50 -15.77 1.49
CA GLY A 192 7.82 -15.14 1.58
C GLY A 192 8.46 -15.09 2.97
N GLY A 193 7.96 -15.83 3.97
CA GLY A 193 8.57 -15.91 5.32
C GLY A 193 8.42 -14.66 6.22
N LYS A 194 7.80 -13.57 5.73
CA LYS A 194 7.68 -12.26 6.42
C LYS A 194 7.25 -12.35 7.90
N THR A 195 6.28 -13.22 8.20
CA THR A 195 5.74 -13.39 9.55
C THR A 195 6.79 -13.99 10.50
N TYR A 196 7.57 -14.98 10.04
CA TYR A 196 8.62 -15.58 10.87
C TYR A 196 9.79 -14.63 11.10
N ARG A 197 10.19 -13.84 10.09
CA ARG A 197 11.20 -12.78 10.27
C ARG A 197 10.77 -11.76 11.32
N ALA A 198 9.53 -11.26 11.22
CA ALA A 198 9.00 -10.30 12.19
C ALA A 198 8.95 -10.87 13.62
N LEU A 199 8.58 -12.16 13.77
CA LEU A 199 8.58 -12.83 15.07
C LEU A 199 9.98 -13.05 15.63
N ALA A 200 10.95 -13.45 14.81
CA ALA A 200 12.34 -13.61 15.25
C ALA A 200 12.91 -12.29 15.78
N ILE A 201 12.66 -11.20 15.06
CA ILE A 201 13.00 -9.83 15.46
C ILE A 201 12.34 -9.46 16.79
N GLN A 202 11.04 -9.70 16.92
CA GLN A 202 10.29 -9.37 18.13
C GLN A 202 10.79 -10.17 19.33
N TYR A 203 11.01 -11.47 19.14
CA TYR A 203 11.49 -12.36 20.18
C TYR A 203 12.86 -11.90 20.69
N LEU A 204 13.83 -11.73 19.77
CA LEU A 204 15.19 -11.34 20.10
C LEU A 204 15.24 -10.02 20.87
N ARG A 205 14.53 -8.99 20.37
CA ARG A 205 14.44 -7.69 21.05
C ARG A 205 13.84 -7.79 22.46
N THR A 206 12.93 -8.74 22.68
CA THR A 206 12.23 -8.92 23.97
C THR A 206 13.11 -9.62 24.99
N ILE A 207 13.87 -10.65 24.60
CA ILE A 207 14.69 -11.43 25.53
C ILE A 207 15.94 -10.68 26.00
N TYR A 208 16.49 -9.80 25.16
CA TYR A 208 17.66 -8.98 25.46
C TYR A 208 17.34 -7.72 26.28
N GLY A 209 16.06 -7.41 26.50
CA GLY A 209 15.64 -6.26 27.31
C GLY A 209 14.95 -6.66 28.62
N ARG A 210 15.04 -5.79 29.64
CA ARG A 210 14.27 -5.92 30.88
C ARG A 210 12.99 -5.10 30.84
N ASN A 211 11.91 -5.65 31.39
CA ASN A 211 10.58 -5.06 31.42
C ASN A 211 10.08 -4.62 30.03
N ILE A 212 10.35 -5.43 29.00
CA ILE A 212 9.90 -5.18 27.64
C ILE A 212 8.51 -5.77 27.43
N LEU A 213 7.61 -4.98 26.84
CA LEU A 213 6.33 -5.42 26.32
C LEU A 213 6.39 -5.36 24.79
N SER A 214 6.23 -6.52 24.16
CA SER A 214 6.04 -6.67 22.72
C SER A 214 4.61 -7.13 22.43
N GLY A 215 4.02 -6.58 21.37
CA GLY A 215 2.61 -6.80 21.04
C GLY A 215 2.42 -7.31 19.63
N ILE A 216 1.36 -8.09 19.42
CA ILE A 216 0.89 -8.57 18.12
C ILE A 216 -0.55 -8.11 17.91
N GLN A 217 -0.85 -7.60 16.71
CA GLN A 217 -2.19 -7.43 16.15
C GLN A 217 -2.21 -7.92 14.71
N SER A 218 -3.36 -8.39 14.24
CA SER A 218 -3.57 -8.80 12.85
C SER A 218 -4.89 -8.22 12.29
N LYS A 219 -5.31 -8.70 11.12
CA LYS A 219 -6.60 -8.36 10.49
C LYS A 219 -7.80 -8.86 11.31
N THR A 220 -7.65 -10.00 12.01
CA THR A 220 -8.65 -10.54 12.96
C THR A 220 -7.99 -11.01 14.26
N ASP A 221 -8.82 -11.27 15.26
CA ASP A 221 -8.40 -11.76 16.57
C ASP A 221 -7.87 -13.20 16.50
N ASP A 222 -8.49 -14.03 15.65
CA ASP A 222 -8.07 -15.42 15.44
C ASP A 222 -6.74 -15.48 14.68
N ASP A 223 -6.53 -14.66 13.66
CA ASP A 223 -5.23 -14.60 12.96
C ASP A 223 -4.10 -14.17 13.92
N SER A 224 -4.40 -13.26 14.86
CA SER A 224 -3.43 -12.82 15.89
C SER A 224 -3.09 -13.96 16.86
N ARG A 225 -4.10 -14.76 17.24
CA ARG A 225 -3.93 -15.95 18.07
C ARG A 225 -3.13 -17.03 17.35
N ASP A 226 -3.44 -17.30 16.09
CA ASP A 226 -2.75 -18.32 15.28
C ASP A 226 -1.30 -17.94 15.05
N MET A 227 -1.02 -16.66 14.77
CA MET A 227 0.36 -16.15 14.68
C MET A 227 1.12 -16.37 16.01
N PHE A 228 0.47 -16.16 17.15
CA PHE A 228 1.10 -16.38 18.44
C PHE A 228 1.30 -17.88 18.75
N GLN A 229 0.26 -18.70 18.64
CA GLN A 229 0.30 -20.10 19.07
C GLN A 229 1.02 -20.99 18.05
N LEU A 230 0.68 -20.88 16.75
CA LEU A 230 1.16 -21.81 15.73
C LEU A 230 2.52 -21.42 15.14
N LYS A 231 2.96 -20.17 15.35
CA LYS A 231 4.24 -19.69 14.82
C LYS A 231 5.19 -19.31 15.95
N LEU A 232 4.84 -18.34 16.80
CA LEU A 232 5.75 -17.88 17.85
C LEU A 232 6.06 -18.96 18.90
N VAL A 233 5.04 -19.61 19.45
CA VAL A 233 5.21 -20.63 20.50
C VAL A 233 5.94 -21.86 19.99
N GLU A 234 5.67 -22.30 18.75
CA GLU A 234 6.37 -23.44 18.15
C GLU A 234 7.86 -23.11 17.91
N CYS A 235 8.19 -21.94 17.34
CA CYS A 235 9.59 -21.51 17.23
C CYS A 235 10.27 -21.41 18.60
N TYR A 236 9.56 -20.91 19.62
CA TYR A 236 10.07 -20.77 20.99
C TYR A 236 10.45 -22.12 21.64
N LYS A 237 9.66 -23.17 21.41
CA LYS A 237 9.90 -24.50 21.98
C LYS A 237 11.17 -25.15 21.45
N ASN A 238 11.55 -24.83 20.22
CA ASN A 238 12.71 -25.43 19.56
C ASN A 238 14.02 -24.68 19.82
N LEU A 239 13.99 -23.59 20.60
CA LEU A 239 15.18 -22.82 20.93
C LEU A 239 16.09 -23.57 21.92
N PRO A 240 17.41 -23.43 21.79
CA PRO A 240 18.34 -23.85 22.84
C PRO A 240 18.04 -23.17 24.18
N ASP A 241 18.34 -23.86 25.27
CA ASP A 241 18.04 -23.41 26.64
C ASP A 241 18.66 -22.04 26.97
N PHE A 242 19.81 -21.71 26.41
CA PHE A 242 20.48 -20.44 26.67
C PHE A 242 19.83 -19.22 26.01
N LEU A 243 19.02 -19.43 24.97
CA LEU A 243 18.21 -18.38 24.33
C LEU A 243 16.81 -18.27 24.94
N VAL A 244 16.51 -19.10 25.95
CA VAL A 244 15.25 -19.10 26.68
C VAL A 244 15.48 -18.49 28.07
N PRO A 245 15.11 -17.22 28.30
CA PRO A 245 15.22 -16.62 29.62
C PRO A 245 14.34 -17.33 30.65
N ILE A 246 14.63 -17.07 31.93
CA ILE A 246 13.78 -17.51 33.05
C ILE A 246 12.33 -17.11 32.78
N ASN A 247 11.44 -18.10 32.77
CA ASN A 247 10.04 -17.93 32.44
C ASN A 247 9.12 -18.75 33.35
N ASP A 248 7.85 -18.36 33.40
CA ASP A 248 6.77 -19.05 34.10
C ASP A 248 5.73 -19.61 33.13
N ASN A 249 6.16 -19.87 31.90
CA ASN A 249 5.30 -20.33 30.82
C ASN A 249 4.86 -21.79 31.04
N PRO A 250 3.58 -22.13 30.75
CA PRO A 250 3.19 -23.53 30.61
C PRO A 250 3.82 -24.13 29.33
N THR A 251 3.73 -25.45 29.17
CA THR A 251 4.21 -26.15 27.95
C THR A 251 3.61 -25.57 26.67
N ASP A 252 2.32 -25.20 26.70
CA ASP A 252 1.60 -24.58 25.59
C ASP A 252 0.99 -23.22 26.02
N PRO A 253 1.76 -22.12 25.93
CA PRO A 253 1.28 -20.79 26.24
C PRO A 253 0.15 -20.38 25.29
N LYS A 254 -1.01 -19.99 25.85
CA LYS A 254 -2.21 -19.69 25.05
C LYS A 254 -2.39 -18.21 24.70
N SER A 255 -1.91 -17.30 25.54
CA SER A 255 -2.23 -15.86 25.43
C SER A 255 -1.03 -14.93 25.49
N GLN A 256 0.06 -15.36 26.14
CA GLN A 256 1.26 -14.55 26.33
C GLN A 256 2.46 -15.43 26.67
N LEU A 257 3.64 -15.01 26.23
CA LEU A 257 4.93 -15.52 26.71
C LEU A 257 5.43 -14.57 27.79
N ARG A 258 5.70 -15.10 28.98
CA ARG A 258 6.10 -14.36 30.17
C ARG A 258 7.46 -14.83 30.66
N PHE A 259 8.44 -13.95 30.58
CA PHE A 259 9.80 -14.18 31.07
C PHE A 259 9.94 -13.72 32.53
N PHE A 260 9.09 -14.28 33.39
CA PHE A 260 9.03 -14.01 34.83
C PHE A 260 9.57 -15.21 35.60
N ALA A 261 10.01 -14.97 36.83
CA ALA A 261 10.36 -16.08 37.72
C ALA A 261 9.07 -16.85 38.12
N PRO A 262 9.08 -18.19 38.11
CA PRO A 262 7.97 -19.01 38.57
C PRO A 262 7.53 -18.64 39.98
N SER A 263 6.22 -18.60 40.23
CA SER A 263 5.67 -18.29 41.56
C SER A 263 5.71 -19.52 42.47
N LYS A 264 6.45 -19.47 43.59
CA LYS A 264 6.37 -20.52 44.64
C LYS A 264 5.16 -20.35 45.57
N ARG A 265 4.53 -21.48 45.93
CA ARG A 265 3.69 -21.64 47.13
C ARG A 265 4.56 -22.17 48.28
N GLY A 266 4.96 -21.35 49.25
CA GLY A 266 5.75 -21.75 50.44
C GLY A 266 6.94 -20.83 50.79
N LYS A 267 7.80 -21.22 51.76
CA LYS A 267 8.99 -20.45 52.14
C LYS A 267 9.96 -20.35 50.94
N SER A 268 10.32 -19.11 50.58
CA SER A 268 11.18 -18.84 49.42
C SER A 268 12.60 -19.36 49.65
N SER A 269 13.00 -20.39 48.90
CA SER A 269 14.40 -20.82 48.85
C SER A 269 15.28 -19.68 48.32
N MET A 270 16.55 -19.63 48.74
CA MET A 270 17.51 -18.62 48.25
C MET A 270 17.59 -18.60 46.71
N PHE A 271 17.50 -19.77 46.07
CA PHE A 271 17.36 -19.95 44.63
C PHE A 271 16.18 -19.19 44.00
N HIS A 272 15.00 -19.25 44.61
CA HIS A 272 13.82 -18.55 44.07
C HIS A 272 13.97 -17.03 44.15
N ARG A 273 14.57 -16.49 45.22
CA ARG A 273 14.89 -15.06 45.32
C ARG A 273 15.92 -14.63 44.27
N LEU A 274 16.89 -15.49 43.94
CA LEU A 274 17.85 -15.23 42.88
C LEU A 274 17.18 -15.23 41.49
N MET A 275 16.33 -16.22 41.21
CA MET A 275 15.54 -16.27 39.97
C MET A 275 14.67 -15.02 39.79
N GLN A 276 14.01 -14.54 40.86
CA GLN A 276 13.23 -13.30 40.84
C GLN A 276 14.06 -12.04 40.55
N ARG A 277 15.34 -12.03 40.93
CA ARG A 277 16.29 -10.94 40.64
C ARG A 277 16.86 -11.02 39.22
N LYS A 278 17.11 -12.23 38.72
CA LYS A 278 17.70 -12.46 37.38
C LYS A 278 16.65 -12.42 36.26
N ALA A 279 15.38 -12.69 36.54
CA ALA A 279 14.32 -12.67 35.54
C ALA A 279 14.17 -11.29 34.89
N ILE A 280 14.04 -11.28 33.55
CA ILE A 280 13.97 -10.05 32.76
C ILE A 280 12.62 -9.34 32.86
N ARG A 281 11.55 -10.06 33.25
CA ARG A 281 10.18 -9.55 33.42
C ARG A 281 9.58 -8.96 32.13
N SER A 282 9.96 -9.52 31.00
CA SER A 282 9.47 -9.13 29.68
C SER A 282 8.31 -10.03 29.25
N THR A 283 7.44 -9.52 28.37
CA THR A 283 6.23 -10.19 27.90
C THR A 283 6.06 -10.01 26.40
N ILE A 284 5.66 -11.09 25.70
CA ILE A 284 5.11 -11.02 24.34
C ILE A 284 3.64 -11.43 24.41
N ASN A 285 2.74 -10.61 23.91
CA ASN A 285 1.31 -10.92 23.87
C ASN A 285 0.68 -10.57 22.52
N PHE A 286 -0.58 -10.99 22.36
CA PHE A 286 -1.43 -10.53 21.26
C PHE A 286 -2.72 -9.93 21.83
N LYS A 287 -3.34 -9.03 21.07
CA LYS A 287 -4.66 -8.48 21.40
C LYS A 287 -5.55 -8.43 20.15
N ASN A 288 -6.81 -8.07 20.37
CA ASN A 288 -7.79 -7.94 19.31
C ASN A 288 -7.38 -6.90 18.24
N ALA A 289 -8.01 -7.00 17.08
CA ALA A 289 -7.78 -6.12 15.93
C ALA A 289 -8.35 -4.70 16.15
N GLN A 290 -8.92 -4.36 17.29
CA GLN A 290 -9.47 -3.01 17.49
C GLN A 290 -8.35 -1.96 17.59
N PRO A 291 -8.54 -0.74 17.06
CA PRO A 291 -7.49 0.27 17.04
C PRO A 291 -6.99 0.64 18.45
N LYS A 292 -7.86 0.54 19.46
CA LYS A 292 -7.57 0.89 20.85
C LYS A 292 -7.11 -0.28 21.73
N ALA A 293 -6.82 -1.45 21.16
CA ALA A 293 -6.50 -2.63 21.98
C ALA A 293 -5.29 -2.42 22.91
N TYR A 294 -4.27 -1.71 22.42
CA TYR A 294 -3.07 -1.35 23.17
C TYR A 294 -3.11 0.07 23.75
N ASP A 295 -4.20 0.81 23.53
CA ASP A 295 -4.37 2.16 24.06
C ASP A 295 -4.30 2.12 25.59
N GLY A 296 -3.33 2.85 26.15
CA GLY A 296 -3.00 2.83 27.59
C GLY A 296 -1.70 2.09 27.96
N GLN A 297 -1.16 1.22 27.11
CA GLN A 297 0.12 0.53 27.36
C GLN A 297 1.26 1.15 26.56
N THR A 298 2.47 1.18 27.14
CA THR A 298 3.69 1.52 26.39
C THR A 298 4.28 0.23 25.85
N VAL A 299 4.36 0.11 24.53
CA VAL A 299 4.97 -1.03 23.84
C VAL A 299 6.42 -0.64 23.55
N ASN A 300 7.33 -1.00 24.47
CA ASN A 300 8.75 -0.67 24.42
C ASN A 300 9.62 -1.76 23.76
N GLY A 301 8.98 -2.77 23.15
CA GLY A 301 9.61 -3.80 22.32
C GLY A 301 9.30 -3.61 20.84
N VAL A 302 8.95 -4.70 20.17
CA VAL A 302 8.48 -4.69 18.77
C VAL A 302 6.98 -4.93 18.73
N PHE A 303 6.28 -4.04 18.06
CA PHE A 303 4.85 -4.15 17.79
C PHE A 303 4.63 -4.66 16.37
N ILE A 304 4.19 -5.92 16.24
CA ILE A 304 3.86 -6.51 14.95
C ILE A 304 2.40 -6.21 14.57
N ARG A 305 2.19 -5.75 13.33
CA ARG A 305 0.88 -5.58 12.68
C ARG A 305 0.81 -6.47 11.44
N ASP A 306 0.26 -7.66 11.58
CA ASP A 306 0.20 -8.64 10.48
C ASP A 306 -1.04 -8.50 9.60
N GLU A 307 -0.88 -8.80 8.31
CA GLU A 307 -1.89 -8.66 7.26
C GLU A 307 -2.65 -7.32 7.31
N GLU A 308 -1.94 -6.23 7.62
CA GLU A 308 -2.57 -4.94 7.93
C GLU A 308 -3.39 -4.40 6.73
N GLY A 309 -2.92 -4.62 5.50
CA GLY A 309 -3.60 -4.24 4.26
C GLY A 309 -4.89 -5.01 3.95
N LYS A 310 -5.17 -6.10 4.67
CA LYS A 310 -6.40 -6.91 4.54
C LYS A 310 -7.42 -6.66 5.66
N THR A 311 -7.16 -5.66 6.51
CA THR A 311 -8.05 -5.31 7.61
C THR A 311 -9.26 -4.57 7.09
N VAL A 312 -10.44 -5.18 7.19
CA VAL A 312 -11.69 -4.54 6.75
C VAL A 312 -11.99 -3.31 7.60
N LYS A 313 -12.46 -2.24 6.94
CA LYS A 313 -12.78 -0.96 7.60
C LYS A 313 -13.79 -1.10 8.74
N ALA A 314 -14.72 -2.03 8.64
CA ALA A 314 -15.71 -2.32 9.68
C ALA A 314 -15.07 -2.87 10.97
N VAL A 315 -13.94 -3.58 10.86
CA VAL A 315 -13.17 -4.06 12.01
C VAL A 315 -12.28 -2.95 12.53
N CYS A 316 -11.55 -2.27 11.63
CA CYS A 316 -10.64 -1.22 12.02
C CYS A 316 -10.26 -0.32 10.83
N ASP A 317 -10.32 0.99 11.04
CA ASP A 317 -9.63 1.96 10.18
C ASP A 317 -8.12 1.87 10.45
N VAL A 318 -7.36 1.40 9.45
CA VAL A 318 -5.92 1.16 9.54
C VAL A 318 -5.14 2.46 9.77
N ALA A 319 -5.56 3.58 9.16
CA ALA A 319 -4.92 4.87 9.35
C ALA A 319 -5.15 5.39 10.78
N TYR A 320 -6.35 5.18 11.32
CA TYR A 320 -6.63 5.49 12.72
C TYR A 320 -5.82 4.60 13.68
N ARG A 321 -5.76 3.28 13.42
CA ARG A 321 -4.92 2.35 14.21
C ARG A 321 -3.48 2.82 14.25
N HIS A 322 -2.90 3.16 13.10
CA HIS A 322 -1.54 3.64 13.03
C HIS A 322 -1.28 4.87 13.91
N ARG A 323 -2.21 5.83 13.95
CA ARG A 323 -2.11 7.00 14.84
C ARG A 323 -2.12 6.60 16.33
N VAL A 324 -2.94 5.63 16.71
CA VAL A 324 -3.01 5.13 18.10
C VAL A 324 -1.75 4.34 18.46
N THR A 325 -1.32 3.42 17.59
CA THR A 325 -0.15 2.57 17.85
C THR A 325 1.16 3.36 17.85
N ARG A 326 1.24 4.45 17.08
CA ARG A 326 2.32 5.43 17.14
C ARG A 326 2.52 5.98 18.56
N ASN A 327 1.42 6.35 19.24
CA ASN A 327 1.47 6.85 20.62
C ASN A 327 1.76 5.74 21.67
N CYS A 328 1.67 4.47 21.27
CA CYS A 328 2.04 3.34 22.13
C CYS A 328 3.55 3.10 22.14
N VAL A 329 4.24 3.40 21.04
CA VAL A 329 5.70 3.22 20.90
C VAL A 329 6.49 4.52 21.13
N PHE A 330 5.83 5.68 21.05
CA PHE A 330 6.44 6.99 21.27
C PHE A 330 5.67 7.76 22.35
N ARG A 331 6.36 8.18 23.40
CA ARG A 331 5.79 8.97 24.51
C ARG A 331 6.82 10.00 24.99
N ASP A 332 6.33 11.15 25.44
CA ASP A 332 7.15 12.19 26.07
C ASP A 332 8.42 12.58 25.29
N GLY A 333 8.31 12.64 23.96
CA GLY A 333 9.43 12.99 23.07
C GLY A 333 10.46 11.87 22.87
N LYS A 334 10.20 10.65 23.35
CA LYS A 334 11.12 9.51 23.29
C LYS A 334 10.49 8.31 22.59
N MET A 335 11.28 7.68 21.73
CA MET A 335 10.95 6.39 21.13
C MET A 335 11.26 5.27 22.12
N PHE A 336 10.24 4.49 22.49
CA PHE A 336 10.37 3.35 23.39
C PHE A 336 10.39 2.02 22.64
N GLY A 337 9.63 1.90 21.56
CA GLY A 337 9.51 0.66 20.77
C GLY A 337 9.49 0.93 19.27
N LYS A 338 9.32 -0.14 18.50
CA LYS A 338 9.30 -0.10 17.03
C LYS A 338 8.12 -0.87 16.48
N ILE A 339 7.62 -0.46 15.31
CA ILE A 339 6.50 -1.09 14.63
C ILE A 339 7.01 -1.87 13.42
N TYR A 340 6.62 -3.14 13.31
CA TYR A 340 6.82 -3.94 12.11
C TYR A 340 5.44 -4.26 11.53
N SER A 341 5.09 -3.65 10.40
CA SER A 341 3.84 -3.95 9.71
C SER A 341 4.11 -4.85 8.52
N THR A 342 3.34 -5.93 8.39
CA THR A 342 3.44 -6.89 7.29
C THR A 342 2.09 -6.99 6.58
N THR A 343 2.12 -7.12 5.26
CA THR A 343 0.92 -7.53 4.52
C THR A 343 1.29 -8.40 3.33
N THR A 344 0.42 -9.34 2.96
CA THR A 344 0.50 -9.96 1.66
C THR A 344 -0.31 -9.20 0.63
N VAL A 345 0.15 -9.33 -0.60
CA VAL A 345 -0.48 -8.84 -1.82
C VAL A 345 -1.76 -9.64 -2.11
N ASP A 346 -2.90 -8.96 -2.23
CA ASP A 346 -4.22 -9.56 -2.50
C ASP A 346 -5.25 -8.45 -2.82
N LYS A 347 -6.50 -8.83 -3.10
CA LYS A 347 -7.58 -7.90 -3.47
C LYS A 347 -7.75 -6.77 -2.45
N MET A 348 -7.76 -5.55 -2.97
CA MET A 348 -7.85 -4.29 -2.23
C MET A 348 -9.20 -4.04 -1.55
N ASP A 349 -10.21 -4.82 -1.93
CA ASP A 349 -11.62 -4.62 -1.58
C ASP A 349 -11.90 -4.81 -0.07
N LYS A 350 -10.91 -5.28 0.70
CA LYS A 350 -10.98 -5.54 2.15
C LYS A 350 -10.13 -4.58 3.00
N GLY A 351 -10.03 -3.30 2.63
CA GLY A 351 -9.35 -2.26 3.41
C GLY A 351 -8.06 -1.70 2.81
N GLY A 352 -7.73 -2.09 1.57
CA GLY A 352 -6.51 -1.68 0.88
C GLY A 352 -6.42 -0.17 0.61
N GLU A 353 -7.54 0.54 0.49
CA GLU A 353 -7.56 2.01 0.29
C GLU A 353 -6.93 2.76 1.48
N GLN A 354 -7.26 2.36 2.72
CA GLN A 354 -6.70 3.01 3.91
C GLN A 354 -5.23 2.63 4.12
N PHE A 355 -4.87 1.39 3.81
CA PHE A 355 -3.47 0.97 3.84
C PHE A 355 -2.63 1.72 2.80
N LYS A 356 -3.19 1.99 1.60
CA LYS A 356 -2.53 2.79 0.55
C LYS A 356 -2.18 4.20 1.02
N VAL A 357 -3.06 4.85 1.80
CA VAL A 357 -2.78 6.18 2.37
C VAL A 357 -1.53 6.15 3.25
N ILE A 358 -1.39 5.14 4.11
CA ILE A 358 -0.21 4.99 4.97
C ILE A 358 1.00 4.59 4.13
N TRP A 359 0.83 3.70 3.17
CA TRP A 359 1.88 3.27 2.24
C TRP A 359 2.50 4.45 1.50
N ASP A 360 1.68 5.27 0.86
CA ASP A 360 2.11 6.45 0.10
C ASP A 360 2.72 7.50 1.03
N GLY A 361 2.18 7.65 2.23
CA GLY A 361 2.69 8.54 3.28
C GLY A 361 4.02 8.09 3.92
N SER A 362 4.43 6.84 3.70
CA SER A 362 5.67 6.23 4.23
C SER A 362 6.77 6.11 3.18
N ASN A 363 6.67 6.91 2.10
CA ASN A 363 7.63 6.86 1.01
C ASN A 363 8.90 7.66 1.33
N GLN A 364 9.94 6.98 1.80
CA GLN A 364 11.23 7.58 2.11
C GLN A 364 11.90 8.30 0.93
N ARG A 365 11.56 7.95 -0.32
CA ARG A 365 12.11 8.61 -1.52
C ARG A 365 11.49 9.97 -1.83
N LYS A 366 10.40 10.33 -1.15
CA LYS A 366 9.72 11.63 -1.29
C LYS A 366 10.10 12.63 -0.19
N VAL A 367 10.94 12.22 0.76
CA VAL A 367 11.46 13.10 1.80
C VAL A 367 12.39 14.12 1.14
N ALA A 368 12.29 15.39 1.58
CA ALA A 368 13.12 16.46 1.03
C ALA A 368 14.61 16.17 1.29
N GLU A 369 15.46 16.57 0.34
CA GLU A 369 16.91 16.40 0.47
C GLU A 369 17.43 17.10 1.73
N GLY A 370 18.26 16.39 2.51
CA GLY A 370 18.80 16.86 3.78
C GLY A 370 17.98 16.55 5.04
N LEU A 371 16.78 15.96 4.90
CA LEU A 371 16.01 15.42 6.03
C LEU A 371 16.28 13.92 6.23
N ASP A 372 15.93 13.41 7.41
CA ASP A 372 16.09 11.99 7.70
C ASP A 372 15.11 11.16 6.85
N PRO A 373 15.50 10.03 6.25
CA PRO A 373 14.57 9.15 5.53
C PRO A 373 13.34 8.69 6.35
N ALA A 374 13.41 8.78 7.69
CA ALA A 374 12.31 8.55 8.61
C ALA A 374 11.32 9.72 8.76
N ASP A 375 11.62 10.93 8.26
CA ASP A 375 10.76 12.12 8.26
C ASP A 375 9.63 12.02 7.21
N THR A 376 9.04 10.82 7.10
CA THR A 376 7.85 10.58 6.29
C THR A 376 6.59 11.07 7.03
N THR A 377 5.49 11.25 6.30
CA THR A 377 4.21 11.72 6.89
C THR A 377 3.72 10.80 8.03
N THR A 378 4.05 9.51 7.94
CA THR A 378 3.69 8.48 8.93
C THR A 378 4.79 8.22 9.96
N GLY A 379 6.03 8.66 9.69
CA GLY A 379 7.22 8.29 10.45
C GLY A 379 7.67 6.83 10.24
N MET A 380 7.07 6.14 9.26
CA MET A 380 7.41 4.78 8.85
C MET A 380 8.12 4.80 7.50
N ILE A 381 8.92 3.78 7.21
CA ILE A 381 9.45 3.55 5.86
C ILE A 381 8.68 2.40 5.17
N ARG A 382 8.69 2.36 3.84
CA ARG A 382 8.01 1.31 3.06
C ARG A 382 9.02 0.44 2.31
N VAL A 383 8.76 -0.86 2.28
CA VAL A 383 9.64 -1.88 1.71
C VAL A 383 8.79 -2.87 0.90
N PHE A 384 9.12 -3.02 -0.38
CA PHE A 384 8.44 -3.96 -1.27
C PHE A 384 9.45 -4.56 -2.24
N PHE A 385 9.81 -5.83 -2.11
CA PHE A 385 10.64 -6.48 -3.13
C PHE A 385 9.78 -7.14 -4.21
N PRO A 386 10.10 -6.96 -5.51
CA PRO A 386 9.40 -7.63 -6.60
C PRO A 386 9.36 -9.15 -6.46
N ALA A 387 8.24 -9.75 -6.86
CA ALA A 387 8.00 -11.18 -6.70
C ALA A 387 9.09 -12.05 -7.37
N TYR A 388 9.59 -11.64 -8.54
CA TYR A 388 10.65 -12.36 -9.26
C TYR A 388 12.00 -12.43 -8.53
N LEU A 389 12.23 -11.58 -7.51
CA LEU A 389 13.43 -11.65 -6.67
C LEU A 389 13.30 -12.64 -5.50
N THR A 390 12.12 -13.20 -5.28
CA THR A 390 11.80 -13.95 -4.04
C THR A 390 11.41 -15.41 -4.28
N GLU A 391 11.53 -15.89 -5.52
CA GLU A 391 11.02 -17.21 -5.93
C GLU A 391 12.13 -18.26 -6.05
N TYR A 392 13.20 -17.95 -6.77
CA TYR A 392 14.31 -18.85 -7.00
C TYR A 392 15.60 -18.23 -6.49
N PHE A 393 16.40 -19.05 -5.81
CA PHE A 393 17.70 -18.68 -5.29
C PHE A 393 18.74 -19.70 -5.73
N ASP A 394 19.96 -19.25 -5.96
CA ASP A 394 21.11 -20.13 -6.13
C ASP A 394 21.62 -20.67 -4.77
N ILE A 395 22.65 -21.50 -4.81
CA ILE A 395 23.27 -22.09 -3.61
C ILE A 395 23.90 -21.06 -2.66
N TYR A 396 24.13 -19.83 -3.14
CA TYR A 396 24.69 -18.72 -2.37
C TYR A 396 23.60 -17.78 -1.84
N GLY A 397 22.33 -18.09 -2.08
CA GLY A 397 21.18 -17.27 -1.67
C GLY A 397 20.92 -16.05 -2.55
N GLN A 398 21.52 -15.97 -3.74
CA GLN A 398 21.29 -14.89 -4.70
C GLN A 398 20.05 -15.17 -5.56
N PRO A 399 19.22 -14.16 -5.86
CA PRO A 399 17.99 -14.37 -6.60
C PRO A 399 18.21 -14.66 -8.09
N GLU A 400 17.64 -15.77 -8.60
CA GLU A 400 17.64 -16.12 -10.04
C GLU A 400 16.54 -15.35 -10.81
N SER A 401 16.67 -14.02 -10.85
CA SER A 401 15.64 -13.09 -11.32
C SER A 401 15.17 -13.35 -12.77
N ILE A 402 16.07 -13.71 -13.68
CA ILE A 402 15.75 -13.97 -15.10
C ILE A 402 14.83 -15.19 -15.25
N LYS A 403 15.15 -16.27 -14.52
CA LYS A 403 14.39 -17.52 -14.55
C LYS A 403 13.00 -17.34 -13.93
N ALA A 404 12.93 -16.67 -12.78
CA ALA A 404 11.68 -16.34 -12.12
C ALA A 404 10.78 -15.48 -13.02
N ARG A 405 11.35 -14.43 -13.64
CA ARG A 405 10.61 -13.54 -14.54
C ARG A 405 10.09 -14.27 -15.77
N SER A 406 10.89 -15.16 -16.37
CA SER A 406 10.45 -15.97 -17.52
C SER A 406 9.28 -16.89 -17.17
N ARG A 407 9.31 -17.52 -16.00
CA ARG A 407 8.19 -18.34 -15.50
C ARG A 407 6.93 -17.50 -15.27
N GLN A 408 7.05 -16.41 -14.51
CA GLN A 408 5.91 -15.54 -14.19
C GLN A 408 5.29 -14.93 -15.45
N GLN A 409 6.10 -14.54 -16.44
CA GLN A 409 5.60 -14.07 -17.73
C GLN A 409 4.80 -15.17 -18.45
N LYS A 410 5.30 -16.41 -18.49
CA LYS A 410 4.55 -17.53 -19.11
C LYS A 410 3.21 -17.79 -18.41
N GLU A 411 3.13 -17.67 -17.10
CA GLU A 411 1.85 -17.82 -16.38
C GLU A 411 0.89 -16.66 -16.70
N ARG A 412 1.40 -15.42 -16.77
CA ARG A 412 0.62 -14.26 -17.23
C ARG A 412 0.12 -14.45 -18.67
N ASP A 413 0.96 -14.96 -19.57
CA ASP A 413 0.62 -15.18 -20.99
C ASP A 413 -0.49 -16.24 -21.19
N LYS A 414 -0.54 -17.27 -20.33
CA LYS A 414 -1.63 -18.26 -20.33
C LYS A 414 -2.98 -17.66 -19.95
N LEU A 415 -2.97 -16.60 -19.13
CA LEU A 415 -4.16 -15.97 -18.57
C LEU A 415 -4.63 -14.76 -19.38
N VAL A 416 -4.05 -14.47 -20.55
CA VAL A 416 -4.44 -13.32 -21.39
C VAL A 416 -5.92 -13.35 -21.77
N ASN A 417 -6.49 -14.55 -21.94
CA ASN A 417 -7.92 -14.74 -22.25
C ASN A 417 -8.83 -14.80 -21.01
N ASP A 418 -8.26 -14.78 -19.80
CA ASP A 418 -8.98 -14.71 -18.52
C ASP A 418 -8.54 -13.46 -17.73
N PRO A 419 -9.20 -12.31 -17.96
CA PRO A 419 -8.84 -11.04 -17.31
C PRO A 419 -8.85 -11.12 -15.77
N SER A 420 -9.78 -11.88 -15.19
CA SER A 420 -9.90 -12.03 -13.74
C SER A 420 -8.76 -12.88 -13.19
N GLY A 421 -8.44 -13.99 -13.87
CA GLY A 421 -7.30 -14.84 -13.55
C GLY A 421 -5.97 -14.09 -13.66
N LEU A 422 -5.75 -13.36 -14.76
CA LEU A 422 -4.54 -12.55 -14.98
C LEU A 422 -4.35 -11.51 -13.88
N MET A 423 -5.42 -10.84 -13.48
CA MET A 423 -5.38 -9.84 -12.42
C MET A 423 -5.02 -10.47 -11.07
N SER A 424 -5.61 -11.62 -10.75
CA SER A 424 -5.25 -12.38 -9.55
C SER A 424 -3.77 -12.78 -9.56
N GLU A 425 -3.24 -13.22 -10.71
CA GLU A 425 -1.84 -13.59 -10.85
C GLU A 425 -0.90 -12.38 -10.68
N ILE A 426 -1.23 -11.24 -11.29
CA ILE A 426 -0.49 -9.99 -11.12
C ILE A 426 -0.48 -9.54 -9.66
N LEU A 427 -1.64 -9.59 -8.98
CA LEU A 427 -1.73 -9.25 -7.56
C LEU A 427 -0.98 -10.24 -6.68
N GLN A 428 -0.91 -11.52 -7.02
CA GLN A 428 -0.15 -12.52 -6.26
C GLN A 428 1.36 -12.39 -6.46
N PHE A 429 1.80 -12.04 -7.69
CA PHE A 429 3.20 -11.90 -8.09
C PHE A 429 3.49 -10.52 -8.70
N PRO A 430 3.43 -9.44 -7.90
CA PRO A 430 3.64 -8.10 -8.40
C PRO A 430 5.11 -7.82 -8.68
N TRP A 431 5.38 -7.09 -9.76
CA TRP A 431 6.72 -6.72 -10.21
C TRP A 431 7.13 -5.32 -9.78
N ASN A 432 6.16 -4.47 -9.46
CA ASN A 432 6.36 -3.10 -9.05
C ASN A 432 5.27 -2.68 -8.08
N GLU A 433 5.47 -1.53 -7.42
CA GLU A 433 4.51 -1.02 -6.44
C GLU A 433 3.16 -0.62 -7.06
N ARG A 434 3.09 -0.36 -8.38
CA ARG A 434 1.83 -0.02 -9.05
C ARG A 434 0.91 -1.24 -9.09
N GLU A 435 1.48 -2.41 -9.38
CA GLU A 435 0.77 -3.70 -9.39
C GLU A 435 0.22 -4.08 -8.01
N LEU A 436 0.80 -3.60 -6.90
CA LEU A 436 0.31 -3.87 -5.54
C LEU A 436 -1.09 -3.33 -5.26
N PHE A 437 -1.40 -2.18 -5.84
CA PHE A 437 -2.59 -1.39 -5.53
C PHE A 437 -3.54 -1.28 -6.73
N MET A 438 -3.54 -2.29 -7.59
CA MET A 438 -4.51 -2.36 -8.68
C MET A 438 -5.83 -2.92 -8.16
N SER A 439 -6.94 -2.23 -8.43
CA SER A 439 -8.28 -2.71 -8.10
C SER A 439 -8.61 -3.98 -8.90
N SER A 440 -9.28 -4.95 -8.26
CA SER A 440 -9.64 -6.21 -8.92
C SER A 440 -10.51 -6.01 -10.18
N GLY A 441 -11.12 -4.82 -10.34
CA GLY A 441 -11.99 -4.48 -11.46
C GLY A 441 -13.28 -5.31 -11.48
N ALA A 442 -13.58 -6.05 -10.40
CA ALA A 442 -14.67 -7.01 -10.35
C ALA A 442 -16.06 -6.39 -10.57
N THR A 443 -16.21 -5.08 -10.35
CA THR A 443 -17.44 -4.30 -10.58
C THR A 443 -17.44 -3.50 -11.89
N CYS A 444 -16.31 -3.48 -12.61
CA CYS A 444 -16.14 -2.67 -13.81
C CYS A 444 -17.13 -3.11 -14.89
N GLN A 445 -17.91 -2.17 -15.40
CA GLN A 445 -18.92 -2.43 -16.45
C GLN A 445 -18.36 -2.36 -17.87
N TYR A 446 -17.06 -2.07 -18.03
CA TYR A 446 -16.41 -1.81 -19.31
C TYR A 446 -15.35 -2.86 -19.63
N ASP A 447 -14.80 -2.80 -20.85
CA ASP A 447 -13.67 -3.64 -21.26
C ASP A 447 -12.41 -3.31 -20.44
N LEU A 448 -12.24 -4.05 -19.34
CA LEU A 448 -11.17 -3.85 -18.36
C LEU A 448 -9.79 -4.02 -18.98
N ASN A 449 -9.62 -4.93 -19.94
CA ASN A 449 -8.33 -5.18 -20.60
C ASN A 449 -7.87 -3.94 -21.37
N THR A 450 -8.77 -3.37 -22.17
CA THR A 450 -8.48 -2.15 -22.94
C THR A 450 -8.16 -0.98 -22.01
N LEU A 451 -8.96 -0.77 -20.95
CA LEU A 451 -8.74 0.31 -20.01
C LEU A 451 -7.42 0.17 -19.23
N ARG A 452 -7.07 -1.04 -18.78
CA ARG A 452 -5.82 -1.31 -18.05
C ARG A 452 -4.59 -1.16 -18.92
N LEU A 453 -4.63 -1.69 -20.14
CA LEU A 453 -3.54 -1.49 -21.10
C LEU A 453 -3.35 0.00 -21.38
N ARG A 454 -4.45 0.76 -21.45
CA ARG A 454 -4.37 2.19 -21.64
C ARG A 454 -3.87 2.94 -20.42
N GLU A 455 -4.30 2.56 -19.22
CA GLU A 455 -3.80 3.09 -17.95
C GLU A 455 -2.27 2.90 -17.84
N GLN A 456 -1.75 1.73 -18.21
CA GLN A 456 -0.30 1.47 -18.23
C GLN A 456 0.44 2.43 -19.16
N ILE A 457 -0.06 2.64 -20.38
CA ILE A 457 0.56 3.57 -21.34
C ILE A 457 0.51 5.01 -20.84
N VAL A 458 -0.63 5.44 -20.28
CA VAL A 458 -0.83 6.83 -19.86
C VAL A 458 -0.06 7.17 -18.57
N LEU A 459 0.19 6.17 -17.71
CA LEU A 459 0.99 6.31 -16.50
C LEU A 459 2.50 6.08 -16.73
N ASP A 460 2.91 5.77 -17.96
CA ASP A 460 4.32 5.69 -18.31
C ASP A 460 4.97 7.09 -18.15
N PRO A 461 6.11 7.22 -17.45
CA PRO A 461 6.82 8.50 -17.34
C PRO A 461 7.13 9.17 -18.68
N ASP A 462 7.29 8.40 -19.76
CA ASP A 462 7.58 8.91 -21.10
C ASP A 462 6.31 9.41 -21.82
N PHE A 463 5.12 9.19 -21.26
CA PHE A 463 3.85 9.63 -21.81
C PHE A 463 3.57 11.11 -21.50
N ASN A 464 4.22 12.03 -22.21
CA ASN A 464 4.09 13.47 -22.01
C ASN A 464 2.96 14.12 -22.86
N LYS A 465 1.77 13.52 -22.88
CA LYS A 465 0.63 14.02 -23.68
C LYS A 465 -0.42 14.79 -22.88
N VAL A 466 -0.31 14.83 -21.54
CA VAL A 466 -1.28 15.47 -20.66
C VAL A 466 -0.62 16.61 -19.90
N ARG A 467 -1.26 17.77 -19.88
CA ARG A 467 -0.84 18.96 -19.12
C ARG A 467 -1.84 19.21 -17.99
N ILE A 468 -1.33 19.66 -16.86
CA ILE A 468 -2.12 19.98 -15.66
C ILE A 468 -2.07 21.49 -15.44
N GLY A 469 -3.23 22.12 -15.24
CA GLY A 469 -3.32 23.57 -15.18
C GLY A 469 -4.72 24.10 -14.95
N ASP A 470 -4.90 25.39 -15.24
CA ASP A 470 -6.15 26.11 -15.04
C ASP A 470 -6.44 27.06 -16.21
N PHE A 471 -7.72 27.20 -16.57
CA PHE A 471 -8.20 28.22 -17.48
C PHE A 471 -8.56 29.51 -16.73
N TYR A 472 -8.29 30.67 -17.33
CA TYR A 472 -8.62 31.97 -16.77
C TYR A 472 -9.02 32.97 -17.86
N TRP A 473 -9.80 33.98 -17.49
CA TRP A 473 -10.14 35.10 -18.37
C TRP A 473 -8.99 36.10 -18.47
N GLU A 474 -8.60 36.48 -19.68
CA GLU A 474 -7.71 37.60 -19.93
C GLU A 474 -8.34 38.87 -19.35
N ASN A 475 -7.64 39.55 -18.44
CA ASN A 475 -8.11 40.71 -17.66
C ASN A 475 -9.30 40.47 -16.71
N GLY A 476 -9.68 39.21 -16.44
CA GLY A 476 -10.74 38.88 -15.47
C GLY A 476 -12.16 39.24 -15.93
N VAL A 477 -12.37 39.49 -17.22
CA VAL A 477 -13.67 39.88 -17.78
C VAL A 477 -14.41 38.63 -18.30
N PHE A 478 -15.63 38.41 -17.81
CA PHE A 478 -16.50 37.34 -18.30
C PHE A 478 -16.84 37.52 -19.78
N GLY A 479 -16.78 36.44 -20.57
CA GLY A 479 -16.98 36.50 -22.02
C GLY A 479 -15.80 37.13 -22.78
N GLY A 480 -14.66 37.36 -22.12
CA GLY A 480 -13.41 37.80 -22.73
C GLY A 480 -12.65 36.65 -23.41
N VAL A 481 -11.33 36.80 -23.55
CA VAL A 481 -10.49 35.74 -24.13
C VAL A 481 -10.05 34.78 -23.02
N ALA A 482 -10.43 33.51 -23.11
CA ALA A 482 -9.96 32.46 -22.21
C ALA A 482 -8.53 32.03 -22.56
N ARG A 483 -7.69 31.88 -21.54
CA ARG A 483 -6.27 31.50 -21.63
C ARG A 483 -5.97 30.32 -20.71
N TRP A 484 -4.91 29.58 -21.04
CA TRP A 484 -4.40 28.46 -20.25
C TRP A 484 -3.15 28.86 -19.46
N LYS A 485 -3.03 28.37 -18.22
CA LYS A 485 -1.81 28.45 -17.42
C LYS A 485 -1.46 27.07 -16.85
N ASP A 486 -0.22 26.62 -17.05
CA ASP A 486 0.25 25.38 -16.42
C ASP A 486 0.36 25.54 -14.89
N ASN A 487 -0.11 24.53 -14.19
CA ASN A 487 -0.07 24.41 -12.74
C ASN A 487 0.04 22.92 -12.37
N PRO A 488 1.23 22.31 -12.47
CA PRO A 488 1.41 20.87 -12.29
C PRO A 488 0.99 20.35 -10.92
N ASP A 489 1.14 21.17 -9.88
CA ASP A 489 0.93 20.74 -8.49
C ASP A 489 -0.53 20.86 -8.03
N ASN A 490 -1.23 21.92 -8.47
CA ASN A 490 -2.56 22.27 -7.95
C ASN A 490 -3.62 22.52 -9.04
N GLY A 491 -3.32 22.24 -10.31
CA GLY A 491 -4.24 22.49 -11.42
C GLY A 491 -5.50 21.64 -11.33
N LYS A 492 -6.65 22.26 -11.57
CA LYS A 492 -7.95 21.57 -11.54
C LYS A 492 -8.20 20.79 -12.83
N TRP A 493 -7.56 21.19 -13.93
CA TRP A 493 -7.74 20.59 -15.25
C TRP A 493 -6.60 19.64 -15.62
N GLU A 494 -6.96 18.50 -16.22
CA GLU A 494 -6.05 17.68 -17.02
C GLU A 494 -6.46 17.80 -18.49
N ILE A 495 -5.54 18.22 -19.36
CA ILE A 495 -5.82 18.43 -20.78
C ILE A 495 -4.85 17.67 -21.66
N ALA A 496 -5.36 17.06 -22.72
CA ALA A 496 -4.58 16.35 -23.73
C ALA A 496 -4.59 17.03 -25.10
N TYR A 497 -5.42 18.07 -25.28
CA TYR A 497 -5.51 18.82 -26.53
C TYR A 497 -5.56 20.33 -26.28
N LEU A 498 -4.58 21.05 -26.82
CA LEU A 498 -4.55 22.50 -26.90
C LEU A 498 -4.53 22.90 -28.38
N PHE A 499 -5.13 24.04 -28.71
CA PHE A 499 -5.05 24.60 -30.06
C PHE A 499 -3.62 25.09 -30.34
N GLU A 500 -3.07 24.70 -31.48
CA GLU A 500 -1.78 25.21 -31.97
C GLU A 500 -1.91 26.68 -32.40
N GLU A 501 -3.00 27.01 -33.09
CA GLU A 501 -3.29 28.36 -33.55
C GLU A 501 -4.28 29.07 -32.62
N LYS A 502 -3.93 30.28 -32.18
CA LYS A 502 -4.81 31.10 -31.32
C LYS A 502 -6.19 31.37 -31.94
N LYS A 503 -6.27 31.41 -33.28
CA LYS A 503 -7.52 31.67 -34.02
C LYS A 503 -8.55 30.54 -33.88
N ASP A 504 -8.13 29.33 -33.50
CA ASP A 504 -9.04 28.18 -33.38
C ASP A 504 -9.64 28.06 -31.97
N SER A 505 -9.03 28.73 -30.99
CA SER A 505 -9.56 28.86 -29.62
C SER A 505 -10.59 30.00 -29.54
N ASN A 506 -11.41 30.00 -28.49
CA ASN A 506 -12.35 31.09 -28.18
C ASN A 506 -13.35 31.38 -29.33
N GLN A 507 -13.79 30.32 -30.01
CA GLN A 507 -14.73 30.43 -31.12
C GLN A 507 -16.17 30.52 -30.61
N PHE A 508 -16.67 31.74 -30.48
CA PHE A 508 -18.06 32.04 -30.13
C PHE A 508 -18.54 33.32 -30.85
N HIS A 509 -19.84 33.39 -31.09
CA HIS A 509 -20.51 34.58 -31.61
C HIS A 509 -21.15 35.36 -30.45
N VAL A 510 -21.17 36.69 -30.56
CA VAL A 510 -21.81 37.57 -29.58
C VAL A 510 -22.94 38.33 -30.27
N GLU A 511 -24.16 38.06 -29.83
CA GLU A 511 -25.36 38.81 -30.21
C GLU A 511 -25.82 39.67 -29.03
N HIS A 512 -26.75 40.59 -29.28
CA HIS A 512 -27.40 41.33 -28.20
C HIS A 512 -28.89 40.97 -28.20
N ASP A 513 -29.42 40.63 -27.02
CA ASP A 513 -30.86 40.39 -26.86
C ASP A 513 -31.66 41.70 -27.04
N SER A 514 -32.99 41.60 -27.02
CA SER A 514 -33.90 42.74 -27.15
C SER A 514 -33.72 43.82 -26.06
N LEU A 515 -33.00 43.50 -24.98
CA LEU A 515 -32.69 44.39 -23.85
C LEU A 515 -31.24 44.90 -23.89
N GLY A 516 -30.47 44.54 -24.93
CA GLY A 516 -29.08 44.94 -25.13
C GLY A 516 -28.04 44.08 -24.41
N ASN A 517 -28.44 42.99 -23.74
CA ASN A 517 -27.49 42.10 -23.04
C ASN A 517 -26.75 41.19 -24.03
N PRO A 518 -25.45 40.93 -23.81
CA PRO A 518 -24.69 40.04 -24.67
C PRO A 518 -25.17 38.59 -24.56
N VAL A 519 -25.39 37.94 -25.69
CA VAL A 519 -25.74 36.53 -25.83
C VAL A 519 -24.58 35.82 -26.52
N PHE A 520 -24.00 34.83 -25.84
CA PHE A 520 -22.82 34.10 -26.31
C PHE A 520 -23.23 32.75 -26.90
N THR A 521 -22.87 32.49 -28.16
CA THR A 521 -23.18 31.25 -28.88
C THR A 521 -21.90 30.51 -29.29
N PRO A 522 -21.70 29.24 -28.88
CA PRO A 522 -20.49 28.47 -29.23
C PRO A 522 -20.46 28.15 -30.73
N LEU A 523 -19.29 28.29 -31.38
CA LEU A 523 -19.13 28.03 -32.82
C LEU A 523 -18.47 26.67 -33.14
N ASN A 524 -17.84 26.00 -32.16
CA ASN A 524 -17.19 24.70 -32.35
C ASN A 524 -18.07 23.50 -31.93
N GLU A 525 -19.40 23.65 -31.94
CA GLU A 525 -20.34 22.57 -31.59
C GLU A 525 -20.23 21.32 -32.48
N TYR A 526 -19.70 21.47 -33.69
CA TYR A 526 -19.42 20.37 -34.61
C TYR A 526 -18.15 19.59 -34.28
N LYS A 527 -17.24 20.15 -33.45
CA LYS A 527 -15.96 19.51 -33.06
C LYS A 527 -15.97 18.98 -31.64
N PHE A 528 -16.62 19.68 -30.71
CA PHE A 528 -16.48 19.41 -29.28
C PHE A 528 -17.83 19.43 -28.57
N ALA A 529 -17.93 18.70 -27.47
CA ALA A 529 -19.06 18.79 -26.53
C ALA A 529 -18.60 18.46 -25.11
N GLY A 530 -19.18 19.13 -24.11
CA GLY A 530 -18.88 18.93 -22.70
C GLY A 530 -19.96 18.17 -21.93
N GLY A 531 -19.59 17.61 -20.79
CA GLY A 531 -20.50 17.08 -19.77
C GLY A 531 -20.08 17.58 -18.38
N PHE A 532 -21.04 17.85 -17.51
CA PHE A 532 -20.76 18.39 -16.18
C PHE A 532 -21.66 17.75 -15.11
N ASP A 533 -21.03 17.20 -14.07
CA ASP A 533 -21.67 16.67 -12.87
C ASP A 533 -21.41 17.61 -11.67
N PRO A 534 -22.43 18.32 -11.16
CA PRO A 534 -22.28 19.24 -10.05
C PRO A 534 -22.24 18.54 -8.68
N THR A 535 -21.50 19.13 -7.72
CA THR A 535 -21.48 18.63 -6.33
C THR A 535 -22.86 18.70 -5.68
N LYS A 536 -23.29 17.60 -5.02
CA LYS A 536 -24.52 17.57 -4.22
C LYS A 536 -24.23 18.04 -2.78
N THR A 537 -24.94 19.05 -2.28
CA THR A 537 -24.81 19.59 -0.90
C THR A 537 -25.51 18.72 0.16
N SER A 538 -26.28 17.71 -0.25
CA SER A 538 -27.03 16.86 0.68
C SER A 538 -26.13 15.83 1.36
N LYS A 539 -26.21 15.76 2.69
CA LYS A 539 -25.51 14.80 3.56
C LYS A 539 -25.50 13.38 2.96
N GLN A 540 -24.38 12.96 2.42
CA GLN A 540 -24.20 11.58 2.00
C GLN A 540 -23.90 10.67 3.21
N VAL A 541 -24.27 9.40 3.08
CA VAL A 541 -24.02 8.34 4.06
C VAL A 541 -22.51 8.09 4.25
N ASP A 542 -21.72 8.42 3.22
CA ASP A 542 -20.27 8.38 3.26
C ASP A 542 -19.69 9.77 3.57
N LYS A 543 -18.74 9.87 4.51
CA LYS A 543 -18.16 11.14 4.99
C LYS A 543 -17.24 11.83 3.97
N ARG A 544 -17.30 11.45 2.68
CA ARG A 544 -16.48 11.98 1.61
C ARG A 544 -17.16 13.21 1.00
N ARG A 545 -16.38 14.27 0.77
CA ARG A 545 -16.84 15.46 0.05
C ARG A 545 -16.94 15.10 -1.44
N SER A 546 -18.13 15.20 -2.04
CA SER A 546 -18.34 15.02 -3.49
C SER A 546 -17.58 16.11 -4.26
N ALA A 547 -17.03 15.75 -5.42
CA ALA A 547 -16.30 16.68 -6.29
C ALA A 547 -17.25 17.24 -7.37
N ALA A 548 -16.98 18.45 -7.84
CA ALA A 548 -17.58 18.92 -9.09
C ALA A 548 -16.68 18.42 -10.21
N ALA A 549 -17.26 17.75 -11.19
CA ALA A 549 -16.52 17.18 -12.29
C ALA A 549 -17.05 17.62 -13.65
N GLY A 550 -16.15 17.91 -14.57
CA GLY A 550 -16.49 18.27 -15.95
C GLY A 550 -15.56 17.55 -16.93
N VAL A 551 -16.06 17.20 -18.10
CA VAL A 551 -15.27 16.53 -19.14
C VAL A 551 -15.63 17.08 -20.52
N ILE A 552 -14.65 17.35 -21.36
CA ILE A 552 -14.80 17.80 -22.75
C ILE A 552 -14.36 16.69 -23.70
N SER A 553 -15.23 16.34 -24.63
CA SER A 553 -15.04 15.32 -25.64
C SER A 553 -14.87 15.92 -27.03
N MET A 554 -13.98 15.33 -27.83
CA MET A 554 -13.84 15.60 -29.25
C MET A 554 -14.71 14.63 -30.05
N LYS A 555 -15.56 15.18 -30.93
CA LYS A 555 -16.38 14.41 -31.88
C LYS A 555 -15.48 13.73 -32.91
N ALA A 556 -16.02 12.71 -33.60
CA ALA A 556 -15.27 11.99 -34.62
C ALA A 556 -14.83 12.92 -35.76
N ASP A 557 -13.53 13.02 -35.97
CA ASP A 557 -12.92 13.79 -37.06
C ASP A 557 -12.15 12.84 -37.98
N MET A 558 -12.64 12.70 -39.22
CA MET A 558 -12.04 11.81 -40.23
C MET A 558 -10.62 12.24 -40.62
N TRP A 559 -10.27 13.51 -40.43
CA TRP A 559 -8.93 14.03 -40.72
C TRP A 559 -7.98 13.89 -39.54
N ARG A 560 -8.50 13.64 -38.33
CA ARG A 560 -7.73 13.46 -37.10
C ARG A 560 -8.13 12.17 -36.34
N PRO A 561 -8.06 11.00 -36.99
CA PRO A 561 -8.52 9.73 -36.40
C PRO A 561 -7.62 9.23 -35.26
N HIS A 562 -6.42 9.79 -35.10
CA HIS A 562 -5.45 9.42 -34.06
C HIS A 562 -5.70 10.12 -32.71
N ILE A 563 -6.58 11.13 -32.67
CA ILE A 563 -6.96 11.87 -31.46
C ILE A 563 -8.48 12.02 -31.29
N SER A 564 -9.28 11.44 -32.19
CA SER A 564 -10.74 11.49 -32.15
C SER A 564 -11.37 10.16 -32.59
N PRO A 565 -12.57 9.82 -32.09
CA PRO A 565 -13.30 10.46 -31.00
C PRO A 565 -12.75 10.04 -29.62
N THR A 566 -12.48 11.00 -28.73
CA THR A 566 -12.03 10.71 -27.35
C THR A 566 -12.27 11.89 -26.40
N TRP A 567 -12.01 11.70 -25.11
CA TRP A 567 -12.02 12.76 -24.10
C TRP A 567 -10.68 13.51 -24.09
N ILE A 568 -10.73 14.83 -24.16
CA ILE A 568 -9.55 15.69 -24.38
C ILE A 568 -9.24 16.64 -23.22
N ALA A 569 -10.20 16.91 -22.35
CA ALA A 569 -9.98 17.65 -21.11
C ALA A 569 -10.93 17.15 -20.01
N ASP A 570 -10.44 17.06 -18.78
CA ASP A 570 -11.27 16.88 -17.59
C ASP A 570 -10.97 17.94 -16.53
N TYR A 571 -11.97 18.22 -15.71
CA TYR A 571 -11.98 19.20 -14.64
C TYR A 571 -12.46 18.52 -13.36
N VAL A 572 -11.72 18.72 -12.27
CA VAL A 572 -12.10 18.25 -10.94
C VAL A 572 -11.85 19.33 -9.91
N SER A 573 -12.87 19.64 -9.10
CA SER A 573 -12.76 20.64 -8.03
C SER A 573 -13.55 20.24 -6.79
N TYR A 574 -13.06 20.65 -5.62
CA TYR A 574 -13.72 20.47 -4.32
C TYR A 574 -14.13 21.82 -3.73
N PRO A 575 -14.99 22.60 -4.40
CA PRO A 575 -15.26 23.96 -4.00
C PRO A 575 -16.06 24.02 -2.69
N ILE A 576 -15.94 25.14 -1.98
CA ILE A 576 -16.86 25.49 -0.88
C ILE A 576 -18.20 25.93 -1.45
N ASP A 577 -18.16 26.68 -2.55
CA ASP A 577 -19.34 27.14 -3.29
C ASP A 577 -19.50 26.35 -4.61
N PRO A 578 -20.57 25.57 -4.80
CA PRO A 578 -20.87 24.89 -6.05
C PRO A 578 -20.91 25.83 -7.27
N GLU A 579 -21.20 27.12 -7.07
CA GLU A 579 -21.25 28.07 -8.18
C GLU A 579 -19.88 28.33 -8.82
N GLN A 580 -18.85 28.42 -7.98
CA GLN A 580 -17.49 28.63 -8.45
C GLN A 580 -17.03 27.50 -9.38
N ALA A 581 -17.47 26.26 -9.13
CA ALA A 581 -17.06 25.13 -9.96
C ALA A 581 -17.61 25.16 -11.38
N TRP A 582 -18.89 25.51 -11.58
CA TRP A 582 -19.44 25.58 -12.94
C TRP A 582 -18.96 26.84 -13.67
N MET A 583 -18.68 27.94 -12.97
CA MET A 583 -18.05 29.13 -13.57
C MET A 583 -16.64 28.81 -14.08
N ASP A 584 -15.82 28.12 -13.29
CA ASP A 584 -14.48 27.66 -13.69
C ASP A 584 -14.57 26.71 -14.90
N PHE A 585 -15.54 25.79 -14.90
CA PHE A 585 -15.77 24.89 -16.03
C PHE A 585 -16.18 25.64 -17.31
N LEU A 586 -17.00 26.68 -17.17
CA LEU A 586 -17.47 27.51 -18.28
C LEU A 586 -16.32 28.23 -19.01
N ILE A 587 -15.24 28.63 -18.32
CA ILE A 587 -14.06 29.21 -18.98
C ILE A 587 -13.45 28.23 -19.99
N GLY A 588 -13.37 26.94 -19.61
CA GLY A 588 -12.90 25.88 -20.51
C GLY A 588 -13.83 25.71 -21.72
N LEU A 589 -15.14 25.78 -21.52
CA LEU A 589 -16.12 25.70 -22.61
C LEU A 589 -15.99 26.86 -23.60
N PHE A 590 -15.73 28.08 -23.12
CA PHE A 590 -15.44 29.22 -23.99
C PHE A 590 -14.13 29.04 -24.75
N TYR A 591 -13.07 28.55 -24.08
CA TYR A 591 -11.79 28.27 -24.74
C TYR A 591 -11.94 27.28 -25.90
N TYR A 592 -12.67 26.18 -25.71
CA TYR A 592 -12.95 25.20 -26.76
C TYR A 592 -14.09 25.61 -27.72
N GLY A 593 -14.90 26.62 -27.34
CA GLY A 593 -16.04 27.12 -28.11
C GLY A 593 -17.17 26.09 -28.21
N CYS A 594 -17.44 25.32 -27.16
CA CYS A 594 -18.31 24.13 -27.24
C CYS A 594 -19.48 24.13 -26.24
N PRO A 595 -20.65 23.59 -26.63
CA PRO A 595 -21.77 23.42 -25.70
C PRO A 595 -21.53 22.24 -24.76
N PHE A 596 -22.33 22.15 -23.69
CA PHE A 596 -22.25 21.06 -22.72
C PHE A 596 -23.62 20.61 -22.19
N LEU A 597 -23.66 19.37 -21.71
CA LEU A 597 -24.83 18.77 -21.08
C LEU A 597 -24.62 18.63 -19.55
N PRO A 598 -25.29 19.46 -18.72
CA PRO A 598 -25.24 19.33 -17.27
C PRO A 598 -26.21 18.25 -16.75
N GLU A 599 -25.90 17.61 -15.62
CA GLU A 599 -26.91 16.92 -14.80
C GLU A 599 -27.87 17.98 -14.22
N ASN A 600 -29.19 17.76 -14.32
CA ASN A 600 -30.21 18.73 -13.93
C ASN A 600 -30.35 18.81 -12.39
N ASN A 601 -29.36 19.40 -11.75
CA ASN A 601 -29.29 19.69 -10.32
C ASN A 601 -28.95 21.18 -10.12
N LEU A 602 -29.42 21.79 -9.02
CA LEU A 602 -29.05 23.15 -8.57
C LEU A 602 -29.44 24.35 -9.47
N GLY A 603 -30.25 24.16 -10.53
CA GLY A 603 -30.73 25.27 -11.36
C GLY A 603 -29.64 25.95 -12.19
N ILE A 604 -28.50 25.29 -12.41
CA ILE A 604 -27.35 25.77 -13.20
C ILE A 604 -27.76 26.31 -14.57
N PRO A 605 -28.65 25.66 -15.35
CA PRO A 605 -29.07 26.18 -16.65
C PRO A 605 -29.69 27.57 -16.61
N SER A 606 -30.40 27.92 -15.53
CA SER A 606 -31.06 29.22 -15.40
C SER A 606 -30.03 30.32 -15.14
N LYS A 607 -29.06 30.07 -14.25
CA LYS A 607 -27.98 31.02 -13.92
C LYS A 607 -27.06 31.29 -15.11
N ILE A 608 -26.74 30.26 -15.89
CA ILE A 608 -25.93 30.42 -17.12
C ILE A 608 -26.69 31.26 -18.16
N ARG A 609 -28.02 31.11 -18.23
CA ARG A 609 -28.87 31.91 -19.11
C ARG A 609 -28.92 33.38 -18.69
N GLU A 610 -28.95 33.67 -17.40
CA GLU A 610 -28.86 35.04 -16.86
C GLU A 610 -27.53 35.74 -17.23
N LEU A 611 -26.44 34.98 -17.36
CA LEU A 611 -25.14 35.49 -17.82
C LEU A 611 -25.03 35.62 -19.35
N GLY A 612 -26.10 35.37 -20.10
CA GLY A 612 -26.09 35.44 -21.57
C GLY A 612 -25.47 34.23 -22.27
N ALA A 613 -24.96 33.23 -21.52
CA ALA A 613 -24.34 32.03 -22.08
C ALA A 613 -25.32 30.86 -22.24
N GLY A 614 -26.63 31.12 -22.33
CA GLY A 614 -27.66 30.09 -22.40
C GLY A 614 -27.51 29.11 -23.57
N ALA A 615 -26.94 29.55 -24.70
CA ALA A 615 -26.69 28.72 -25.87
C ALA A 615 -25.59 27.65 -25.65
N PHE A 616 -24.77 27.78 -24.61
CA PHE A 616 -23.82 26.74 -24.21
C PHE A 616 -24.51 25.53 -23.56
N VAL A 617 -25.73 25.69 -23.02
CA VAL A 617 -26.42 24.61 -22.29
C VAL A 617 -27.28 23.79 -23.25
N MET A 618 -27.04 22.48 -23.29
CA MET A 618 -27.82 21.56 -24.12
C MET A 618 -29.09 21.07 -23.43
N ASN A 619 -30.15 20.88 -24.23
CA ASN A 619 -31.33 20.14 -23.83
C ASN A 619 -31.06 18.63 -23.86
N ARG A 620 -31.77 17.87 -23.04
CA ARG A 620 -31.63 16.40 -23.03
C ARG A 620 -32.11 15.77 -24.34
N PRO A 621 -31.52 14.64 -24.78
CA PRO A 621 -31.94 13.98 -26.02
C PRO A 621 -33.38 13.45 -25.93
N GLU A 622 -34.12 13.49 -27.05
CA GLU A 622 -35.52 13.04 -27.11
C GLU A 622 -35.70 11.57 -26.70
N ASN A 623 -34.73 10.72 -27.02
CA ASN A 623 -34.71 9.30 -26.67
C ASN A 623 -34.60 9.03 -25.16
N THR A 624 -34.46 10.07 -24.33
CA THR A 624 -34.43 9.99 -22.87
C THR A 624 -35.72 10.48 -22.21
N PHE A 625 -36.72 10.84 -23.01
CA PHE A 625 -38.04 11.23 -22.50
C PHE A 625 -38.80 10.02 -21.96
N THR A 626 -39.33 10.16 -20.75
CA THR A 626 -40.05 9.08 -20.05
C THR A 626 -41.53 9.00 -20.46
N THR A 627 -42.06 10.03 -21.11
CA THR A 627 -43.45 10.13 -21.60
C THR A 627 -43.50 10.89 -22.93
N ASN A 628 -44.44 10.56 -23.81
CA ASN A 628 -44.61 11.14 -25.16
C ASN A 628 -45.08 12.61 -25.20
N ASN A 629 -44.99 13.36 -24.07
CA ASN A 629 -45.42 14.75 -24.01
C ASN A 629 -44.28 15.70 -24.39
N ARG A 630 -44.54 16.59 -25.36
CA ARG A 630 -43.62 17.63 -25.87
C ARG A 630 -43.22 18.70 -24.83
N SER A 631 -43.74 18.67 -23.60
CA SER A 631 -43.40 19.60 -22.50
C SER A 631 -42.12 19.22 -21.74
N GLN A 632 -41.37 18.24 -22.22
CA GLN A 632 -40.19 17.66 -21.59
C GLN A 632 -38.86 18.28 -22.04
N ASP A 633 -38.90 19.39 -22.78
CA ASP A 633 -37.74 20.14 -23.31
C ASP A 633 -37.04 20.96 -22.20
N THR A 634 -36.62 20.27 -21.15
CA THR A 634 -35.91 20.84 -19.99
C THR A 634 -34.39 20.78 -20.25
N PRO A 635 -33.65 21.87 -20.00
CA PRO A 635 -32.20 21.88 -20.10
C PRO A 635 -31.56 20.87 -19.12
N GLY A 636 -30.55 20.14 -19.60
CA GLY A 636 -29.83 19.15 -18.79
C GLY A 636 -30.53 17.80 -18.61
N MET A 637 -29.77 16.82 -18.12
CA MET A 637 -30.17 15.42 -18.02
C MET A 637 -30.66 15.06 -16.61
N PRO A 638 -31.85 14.46 -16.43
CA PRO A 638 -32.31 14.05 -15.11
C PRO A 638 -31.57 12.81 -14.60
N SER A 639 -31.35 12.74 -13.28
CA SER A 639 -30.79 11.55 -12.63
C SER A 639 -31.88 10.50 -12.39
N ASN A 640 -32.18 9.66 -13.39
CA ASN A 640 -33.07 8.50 -13.25
C ASN A 640 -32.42 7.21 -13.80
N GLU A 641 -32.95 6.05 -13.40
CA GLU A 641 -32.37 4.73 -13.70
C GLU A 641 -32.26 4.45 -15.22
N ALA A 642 -33.31 4.73 -15.99
CA ALA A 642 -33.31 4.54 -17.44
C ALA A 642 -32.24 5.40 -18.16
N THR A 643 -32.03 6.62 -17.68
CA THR A 643 -31.00 7.53 -18.22
C THR A 643 -29.59 7.04 -17.87
N ASN A 644 -29.41 6.51 -16.67
CA ASN A 644 -28.14 5.93 -16.23
C ASN A 644 -27.77 4.70 -17.07
N ASP A 645 -28.70 3.79 -17.30
CA ASP A 645 -28.47 2.60 -18.14
C ASP A 645 -28.10 2.98 -19.57
N TYR A 646 -28.76 4.01 -20.12
CA TYR A 646 -28.45 4.53 -21.46
C TYR A 646 -27.02 5.08 -21.53
N MET A 647 -26.62 5.89 -20.55
CA MET A 647 -25.27 6.45 -20.44
C MET A 647 -24.20 5.36 -20.36
N ILE A 648 -24.42 4.33 -19.53
CA ILE A 648 -23.49 3.20 -19.35
C ILE A 648 -23.32 2.42 -20.67
N LYS A 649 -24.41 2.08 -21.35
CA LYS A 649 -24.36 1.35 -22.65
C LYS A 649 -23.61 2.12 -23.73
N ARG A 650 -23.78 3.44 -23.78
CA ARG A 650 -23.07 4.30 -24.73
C ARG A 650 -21.58 4.31 -24.46
N LYS A 651 -21.19 4.43 -23.19
CA LYS A 651 -19.78 4.39 -22.81
C LYS A 651 -19.15 3.02 -23.02
N GLN A 652 -19.86 1.92 -22.75
CA GLN A 652 -19.42 0.56 -23.12
C GLN A 652 -19.06 0.46 -24.61
N THR A 653 -19.96 0.93 -25.48
CA THR A 653 -19.73 0.93 -26.92
C THR A 653 -18.53 1.79 -27.31
N HIS A 654 -18.37 2.96 -26.67
CA HIS A 654 -17.24 3.85 -26.93
C HIS A 654 -15.90 3.23 -26.49
N VAL A 655 -15.82 2.61 -25.31
CA VAL A 655 -14.59 1.97 -24.80
C VAL A 655 -14.16 0.80 -25.71
N VAL A 656 -15.11 -0.02 -26.16
CA VAL A 656 -14.79 -1.14 -27.07
C VAL A 656 -14.24 -0.63 -28.42
N LYS A 657 -14.80 0.44 -28.98
CA LYS A 657 -14.38 0.98 -30.29
C LYS A 657 -13.14 1.87 -30.21
N TYR A 658 -13.05 2.72 -29.20
CA TYR A 658 -12.13 3.85 -29.13
C TYR A 658 -11.31 3.90 -27.84
N GLY A 659 -11.40 2.89 -26.96
CA GLY A 659 -10.68 2.87 -25.68
C GLY A 659 -9.16 3.03 -25.82
N LYS A 660 -8.58 2.58 -26.94
CA LYS A 660 -7.15 2.77 -27.27
C LYS A 660 -6.74 4.23 -27.46
N LEU A 661 -7.69 5.14 -27.73
CA LEU A 661 -7.46 6.57 -27.93
C LEU A 661 -7.54 7.36 -26.62
N MET A 662 -8.03 6.78 -25.52
CA MET A 662 -8.23 7.51 -24.26
C MET A 662 -6.91 8.02 -23.70
N VAL A 663 -6.76 9.31 -23.46
CA VAL A 663 -5.47 9.91 -23.04
C VAL A 663 -5.48 10.43 -21.61
N LEU A 664 -6.65 10.61 -21.01
CA LEU A 664 -6.81 11.23 -19.69
C LEU A 664 -6.74 10.18 -18.56
N PRO A 665 -5.73 10.25 -17.67
CA PRO A 665 -5.55 9.29 -16.59
C PRO A 665 -6.75 9.24 -15.63
N ARG A 666 -7.31 10.40 -15.24
CA ARG A 666 -8.45 10.47 -14.31
C ARG A 666 -9.68 9.77 -14.86
N VAL A 667 -10.01 9.98 -16.13
CA VAL A 667 -11.15 9.34 -16.80
C VAL A 667 -10.95 7.83 -16.86
N ILE A 668 -9.78 7.36 -17.31
CA ILE A 668 -9.49 5.91 -17.40
C ILE A 668 -9.63 5.24 -16.04
N ARG A 669 -9.03 5.83 -14.99
CA ARG A 669 -9.06 5.26 -13.65
C ARG A 669 -10.47 5.23 -13.06
N ASN A 670 -11.24 6.30 -13.22
CA ASN A 670 -12.64 6.32 -12.76
C ASN A 670 -13.49 5.28 -13.52
N SER A 671 -13.24 5.06 -14.81
CA SER A 671 -13.92 4.02 -15.58
C SER A 671 -13.60 2.61 -15.09
N ILE A 672 -12.35 2.35 -14.70
CA ILE A 672 -11.93 1.05 -14.15
C ILE A 672 -12.58 0.77 -12.79
N GLU A 673 -12.67 1.78 -11.93
CA GLU A 673 -13.20 1.65 -10.57
C GLU A 673 -14.74 1.78 -10.54
N PHE A 674 -15.37 2.16 -11.64
CA PHE A 674 -16.80 2.49 -11.70
C PHE A 674 -17.69 1.33 -11.25
N ASP A 675 -18.61 1.66 -10.34
CA ASP A 675 -19.67 0.77 -9.86
C ASP A 675 -21.02 1.50 -10.03
N PRO A 676 -21.96 0.97 -10.83
CA PRO A 676 -23.28 1.56 -11.02
C PRO A 676 -24.07 1.78 -9.73
N GLU A 677 -23.93 0.88 -8.74
CA GLU A 677 -24.65 1.00 -7.46
C GLU A 677 -24.18 2.22 -6.64
N PHE A 678 -22.90 2.59 -6.81
CA PHE A 678 -22.25 3.69 -6.09
C PHE A 678 -21.82 4.83 -7.03
N ARG A 679 -22.65 5.15 -8.04
CA ARG A 679 -22.37 6.20 -9.05
C ARG A 679 -21.96 7.55 -8.45
N THR A 680 -22.50 7.92 -7.29
CA THR A 680 -22.20 9.18 -6.58
C THR A 680 -20.77 9.31 -6.08
N LYS A 681 -19.97 8.23 -6.14
CA LYS A 681 -18.54 8.25 -5.80
C LYS A 681 -17.66 8.66 -6.99
N TYR A 682 -18.19 8.56 -8.21
CA TYR A 682 -17.42 8.65 -9.46
C TYR A 682 -17.88 9.85 -10.31
N ASP A 683 -17.78 11.07 -9.78
CA ASP A 683 -18.27 12.30 -10.43
C ASP A 683 -17.65 12.51 -11.84
N VAL A 684 -16.36 12.20 -12.02
CA VAL A 684 -15.66 12.27 -13.33
C VAL A 684 -16.22 11.27 -14.34
N GLU A 685 -16.56 10.08 -13.86
CA GLU A 685 -17.13 9.03 -14.71
C GLU A 685 -18.49 9.48 -15.25
N VAL A 686 -19.33 10.04 -14.37
CA VAL A 686 -20.62 10.62 -14.74
C VAL A 686 -20.46 11.74 -15.76
N ALA A 687 -19.57 12.71 -15.49
CA ALA A 687 -19.32 13.83 -16.40
C ALA A 687 -18.85 13.34 -17.78
N SER A 688 -18.03 12.28 -17.83
CA SER A 688 -17.57 11.69 -19.08
C SER A 688 -18.66 10.93 -19.86
N GLN A 689 -19.64 10.36 -19.16
CA GLN A 689 -20.82 9.75 -19.80
C GLN A 689 -21.73 10.83 -20.39
N LEU A 690 -21.97 11.92 -19.65
CA LEU A 690 -22.74 13.08 -20.12
C LEU A 690 -22.09 13.71 -21.36
N SER A 691 -20.77 13.86 -21.37
CA SER A 691 -20.06 14.44 -22.51
C SER A 691 -20.19 13.58 -23.77
N LEU A 692 -20.18 12.25 -23.65
CA LEU A 692 -20.45 11.35 -24.77
C LEU A 692 -21.86 11.53 -25.32
N VAL A 693 -22.88 11.58 -24.45
CA VAL A 693 -24.26 11.83 -24.89
C VAL A 693 -24.38 13.19 -25.59
N ALA A 694 -23.68 14.22 -25.08
CA ALA A 694 -23.63 15.53 -25.71
C ALA A 694 -23.01 15.50 -27.13
N THR A 695 -22.03 14.62 -27.38
CA THR A 695 -21.43 14.53 -28.72
C THR A 695 -22.39 14.02 -29.80
N GLU A 696 -23.42 13.26 -29.42
CA GLU A 696 -24.36 12.60 -30.35
C GLU A 696 -25.52 13.50 -30.80
N ARG A 697 -25.61 14.76 -30.32
CA ARG A 697 -26.65 15.69 -30.79
C ARG A 697 -26.48 15.93 -32.31
N PRO A 698 -27.50 15.63 -33.14
CA PRO A 698 -27.46 15.96 -34.55
C PRO A 698 -27.43 17.48 -34.72
N VAL A 699 -26.59 17.96 -35.64
CA VAL A 699 -26.56 19.37 -36.01
C VAL A 699 -27.92 19.69 -36.66
N PRO A 700 -28.69 20.66 -36.15
CA PRO A 700 -29.95 21.02 -36.79
C PRO A 700 -29.65 21.51 -38.22
N PRO A 701 -30.49 21.18 -39.22
CA PRO A 701 -30.33 21.75 -40.55
C PRO A 701 -30.42 23.28 -40.46
N PRO A 702 -29.72 24.02 -41.35
CA PRO A 702 -29.78 25.47 -41.35
C PRO A 702 -31.24 25.93 -41.45
N PRO A 703 -31.62 27.03 -40.77
CA PRO A 703 -32.97 27.55 -40.86
C PRO A 703 -33.29 27.85 -42.32
N ILE A 704 -34.42 27.34 -42.81
CA ILE A 704 -34.93 27.72 -44.13
C ILE A 704 -35.28 29.20 -44.03
N GLU A 705 -34.61 30.06 -44.80
CA GLU A 705 -35.00 31.46 -44.96
C GLU A 705 -36.37 31.49 -45.64
N VAL A 706 -37.44 31.60 -44.85
CA VAL A 706 -38.78 31.82 -45.38
C VAL A 706 -38.95 33.33 -45.54
N HIS A 707 -38.96 33.82 -46.78
CA HIS A 707 -39.27 35.22 -47.03
C HIS A 707 -40.71 35.52 -46.57
N ALA A 708 -40.91 36.63 -45.86
CA ALA A 708 -42.23 37.00 -45.31
C ALA A 708 -43.36 37.07 -46.37
N THR A 709 -43.00 37.27 -47.64
CA THR A 709 -43.90 37.26 -48.81
C THR A 709 -44.49 35.88 -49.11
N GLU A 710 -43.92 34.80 -48.59
CA GLU A 710 -44.45 33.43 -48.76
C GLU A 710 -45.40 33.01 -47.62
N LEU A 711 -45.37 33.72 -46.48
CA LEU A 711 -46.18 33.41 -45.30
C LEU A 711 -47.46 34.24 -45.21
N PHE A 712 -47.50 35.41 -45.84
CA PHE A 712 -48.66 36.30 -45.84
C PHE A 712 -49.04 36.66 -47.27
N PRO A 713 -50.29 36.44 -47.70
CA PRO A 713 -50.75 36.93 -48.99
C PRO A 713 -50.58 38.46 -49.02
N ALA A 714 -49.93 38.98 -50.06
CA ALA A 714 -49.80 40.41 -50.27
C ALA A 714 -51.19 40.96 -50.64
N TRP A 715 -51.62 42.05 -50.01
CA TRP A 715 -52.92 42.66 -50.29
C TRP A 715 -52.72 43.93 -51.12
N ASP A 716 -53.37 43.99 -52.28
CA ASP A 716 -53.51 45.22 -53.05
C ASP A 716 -54.68 46.04 -52.50
N ASN A 717 -54.36 47.22 -51.99
CA ASN A 717 -55.29 48.15 -51.36
C ASN A 717 -55.62 49.36 -52.27
N SER A 718 -55.36 49.28 -53.59
CA SER A 718 -55.64 50.38 -54.51
C SER A 718 -57.13 50.53 -54.87
N GLY A 719 -58.02 49.69 -54.34
CA GLY A 719 -59.48 49.70 -54.57
C GLY A 719 -60.31 49.80 -53.29
N VAL A 720 -61.63 49.97 -53.41
CA VAL A 720 -62.57 50.14 -52.28
C VAL A 720 -62.71 48.87 -51.40
N PHE A 721 -62.32 47.70 -51.91
CA PHE A 721 -62.11 46.49 -51.12
C PHE A 721 -60.76 45.88 -51.50
N GLY A 722 -59.96 45.47 -50.51
CA GLY A 722 -58.64 44.87 -50.72
C GLY A 722 -58.75 43.49 -51.41
N LYS A 723 -57.84 43.23 -52.35
CA LYS A 723 -57.71 41.92 -53.02
C LYS A 723 -56.34 41.31 -52.70
N ILE A 724 -56.32 40.00 -52.52
CA ILE A 724 -55.08 39.21 -52.40
C ILE A 724 -54.40 39.17 -53.78
N VAL A 725 -53.10 39.40 -53.80
CA VAL A 725 -52.19 39.31 -54.96
C VAL A 725 -51.48 37.97 -54.98
#